data_AF-A0A381XH14-F1
#
_entry.id   AF-A0A381XH14-F1
#
_cell.length_a   1.000
_cell.length_b   1.000
_cell.length_c   1.000
_cell.angle_alpha   90.00
_cell.angle_beta   90.00
_cell.angle_gamma   90.00
#
_symmetry.space_group_name_H-M   'P 1'
#
loop_
_entity.id
_entity.type
_entity.pdbx_description
1 polymer ?
#
loop_
_entity_poly.entity_id
_entity_poly.type
_entity_poly.pdbx_seq_one_letter_code
_entity_poly.pdbx_strand_id
1 'polypeptide(L)'
;MNEINSLFSKLKQSSLFKAIAAYAVFSFVVVQVASLVSDTFDLNQQFMKNLIWVFLIGFPFLAVIAWAASSRFSTFKILGIFLFVLATGYGSGSYLWVNTFMMPQIKNAIEADDYVSAWIATNKVDSFAPFFSSTKRLNEEISTIANIRTEQDGVSIHWRPYLEKESTKWEYLGTSPEKEFRLPNGIVELKLEKEGYETFLVVSANPSLRFDNFSASMGWTLEPLKLQVEGSIPKDMVYIPGGPFIPAITGQGVNEVYLHPFYIDKNEITNKQFKEFVDAGGYNNPQYWVDMEIVREGVTLSFEEAKKLMIDTTGVTGPAGWEVGVYLEGQEDYPVTGITWYEALAYARFRGNSLPPMHHWAKAAYPPEEGIAPIAPRLLPDSNFDRKGLNKVGKQGLGPYGTYDMAGNAREWVWNIFGGVGLSLGGSYSDPVYTSSMQNPLPRFDRSPINGFRTVKLLNPRDMNPFGDPIRRSQPKPPSFYKPMNDEIFSIYSRNFTVGSINLNSKLIYKDESNPLWIKERVAVDLGYNSEVMDILIFKPKNTYGQLESIVFYPGANYYMTPPDIDEASIGEFGLDFIIKSGRAVVWPAIKGSMNRLNTDPPPSSLDDISRRWREALLHWRVDTFRTLDYIQSREDFDPNKIFYIGMSHGAILPTHTLLFEDRYKAAVLYVGGISTTIPPMSDGLNHVTRINTPILMLNGEQDYLVPKIMAEGFYNSLGTAPEDKKLVFYDSGHWPLPRNQMIKETLTWLDKYSSN
;
A
#
# COMPACT_ATOMS: atom_id res chain seq x y z
N MET A 1 -57.86 50.58 6.99
CA MET A 1 -57.85 49.83 8.28
C MET A 1 -59.06 48.89 8.46
N ASN A 2 -60.29 49.29 8.10
CA ASN A 2 -61.48 48.43 8.30
C ASN A 2 -61.54 47.16 7.41
N GLU A 3 -61.05 47.20 6.17
CA GLU A 3 -61.01 46.00 5.29
C GLU A 3 -59.97 44.97 5.75
N ILE A 4 -58.82 45.42 6.24
CA ILE A 4 -57.76 44.53 6.77
C ILE A 4 -58.27 43.78 8.00
N ASN A 5 -59.00 44.47 8.89
CA ASN A 5 -59.63 43.87 10.07
C ASN A 5 -60.73 42.87 9.69
N SER A 6 -61.50 43.13 8.62
CA SER A 6 -62.50 42.20 8.08
C SER A 6 -61.89 40.96 7.40
N LEU A 7 -60.72 41.10 6.77
CA LEU A 7 -60.00 39.99 6.15
C LEU A 7 -59.41 39.06 7.22
N PHE A 8 -58.82 39.65 8.27
CA PHE A 8 -58.28 38.93 9.43
C PHE A 8 -59.35 38.17 10.22
N SER A 9 -60.56 38.73 10.36
CA SER A 9 -61.67 38.05 11.05
C SER A 9 -62.19 36.84 10.26
N LYS A 10 -62.27 36.95 8.91
CA LYS A 10 -62.61 35.83 8.03
C LYS A 10 -61.54 34.74 8.02
N LEU A 11 -60.25 35.11 8.00
CA LEU A 11 -59.13 34.19 8.11
C LEU A 11 -59.16 33.38 9.42
N LYS A 12 -59.44 34.03 10.56
CA LYS A 12 -59.58 33.37 11.87
C LYS A 12 -60.73 32.36 11.95
N GLN A 13 -61.73 32.44 11.07
CA GLN A 13 -62.84 31.49 11.02
C GLN A 13 -62.58 30.28 10.11
N SER A 14 -61.59 30.36 9.21
CA SER A 14 -61.23 29.28 8.29
C SER A 14 -60.66 28.06 9.03
N SER A 15 -61.21 26.87 8.74
CA SER A 15 -60.71 25.60 9.29
C SER A 15 -59.28 25.30 8.85
N LEU A 16 -58.90 25.73 7.64
CA LEU A 16 -57.54 25.64 7.11
C LEU A 16 -56.56 26.49 7.94
N PHE A 17 -56.90 27.75 8.21
CA PHE A 17 -56.05 28.65 9.01
C PHE A 17 -55.87 28.13 10.44
N LYS A 18 -56.94 27.62 11.07
CA LYS A 18 -56.87 27.01 12.41
C LYS A 18 -56.00 25.75 12.44
N ALA A 19 -56.09 24.89 11.42
CA ALA A 19 -55.25 23.68 11.31
C ALA A 19 -53.77 24.03 11.16
N ILE A 20 -53.48 25.01 10.29
CA ILE A 20 -52.12 25.51 10.04
C ILE A 20 -51.53 26.14 11.32
N ALA A 21 -52.28 27.00 12.01
CA ALA A 21 -51.82 27.63 13.24
C ALA A 21 -51.62 26.61 14.37
N ALA A 22 -52.53 25.65 14.53
CA ALA A 22 -52.40 24.59 15.52
C ALA A 22 -51.19 23.68 15.27
N TYR A 23 -50.90 23.37 14.01
CA TYR A 23 -49.72 22.61 13.63
C TYR A 23 -48.44 23.39 13.90
N ALA A 24 -48.36 24.67 13.53
CA ALA A 24 -47.18 25.48 13.82
C ALA A 24 -46.88 25.56 15.33
N VAL A 25 -47.93 25.74 16.16
CA VAL A 25 -47.79 25.71 17.63
C VAL A 25 -47.35 24.33 18.11
N PHE A 26 -47.96 23.25 17.60
CA PHE A 26 -47.60 21.89 17.97
C PHE A 26 -46.15 21.55 17.59
N SER A 27 -45.74 21.82 16.35
CA SER A 27 -44.36 21.63 15.86
C SER A 27 -43.37 22.42 16.71
N PHE A 28 -43.68 23.67 17.04
CA PHE A 28 -42.84 24.48 17.93
C PHE A 28 -42.72 23.82 19.31
N VAL A 29 -43.84 23.41 19.93
CA VAL A 29 -43.83 22.74 21.23
C VAL A 29 -43.04 21.43 21.17
N VAL A 30 -43.20 20.60 20.15
CA VAL A 30 -42.46 19.34 20.01
C VAL A 30 -40.96 19.59 19.85
N VAL A 31 -40.55 20.56 19.03
CA VAL A 31 -39.13 20.91 18.88
C VAL A 31 -38.56 21.44 20.20
N GLN A 32 -39.31 22.25 20.94
CA GLN A 32 -38.89 22.77 22.26
C GLN A 32 -38.78 21.65 23.30
N VAL A 33 -39.76 20.74 23.35
CA VAL A 33 -39.72 19.58 24.26
C VAL A 33 -38.57 18.65 23.90
N ALA A 34 -38.39 18.34 22.61
CA ALA A 34 -37.27 17.53 22.13
C ALA A 34 -35.92 18.18 22.46
N SER A 35 -35.83 19.51 22.37
CA SER A 35 -34.63 20.26 22.78
C SER A 35 -34.42 20.27 24.29
N LEU A 36 -35.48 20.20 25.10
CA LEU A 36 -35.36 20.16 26.56
C LEU A 36 -34.90 18.78 27.06
N VAL A 37 -35.32 17.72 26.36
CA VAL A 37 -35.00 16.34 26.71
C VAL A 37 -33.84 15.77 25.91
N SER A 38 -33.20 16.57 25.04
CA SER A 38 -32.15 16.10 24.12
C SER A 38 -31.03 15.40 24.86
N ASP A 39 -30.57 15.99 25.97
CA ASP A 39 -29.45 15.46 26.73
C ASP A 39 -29.84 14.19 27.49
N THR A 40 -31.11 14.09 27.90
CA THR A 40 -31.63 12.91 28.62
C THR A 40 -31.77 11.70 27.69
N PHE A 41 -32.11 11.94 26.42
CA PHE A 41 -32.31 10.90 25.41
C PHE A 41 -31.18 10.82 24.37
N ASP A 42 -30.08 11.54 24.59
CA ASP A 42 -28.90 11.55 23.73
C ASP A 42 -29.21 11.94 22.27
N LEU A 43 -30.15 12.87 22.08
CA LEU A 43 -30.59 13.32 20.76
C LEU A 43 -29.54 14.26 20.17
N ASN A 44 -28.81 13.77 19.15
CA ASN A 44 -27.76 14.55 18.53
C ASN A 44 -28.31 15.80 17.80
N GLN A 45 -27.45 16.80 17.56
CA GLN A 45 -27.85 18.06 16.92
C GLN A 45 -28.45 17.84 15.51
N GLN A 46 -27.94 16.85 14.78
CA GLN A 46 -28.42 16.54 13.44
C GLN A 46 -29.85 15.99 13.46
N PHE A 47 -30.22 15.19 14.47
CA PHE A 47 -31.57 14.73 14.70
C PHE A 47 -32.52 15.91 14.95
N MET A 48 -32.11 16.87 15.79
CA MET A 48 -32.92 18.08 16.04
C MET A 48 -33.16 18.88 14.76
N LYS A 49 -32.13 19.03 13.92
CA LYS A 49 -32.26 19.68 12.61
C LYS A 49 -33.19 18.90 11.68
N ASN A 50 -33.04 17.58 11.62
CA ASN A 50 -33.91 16.71 10.82
C ASN A 50 -35.36 16.77 11.30
N LEU A 51 -35.60 16.81 12.61
CA LEU A 51 -36.93 16.96 13.21
C LEU A 51 -37.60 18.27 12.76
N ILE A 52 -36.86 19.37 12.74
CA ILE A 52 -37.34 20.66 12.22
C ILE A 52 -37.72 20.53 10.74
N TRP A 53 -36.87 19.89 9.92
CA TRP A 53 -37.16 19.66 8.51
C TRP A 53 -38.40 18.79 8.28
N VAL A 54 -38.59 17.74 9.08
CA VAL A 54 -39.79 16.88 9.03
C VAL A 54 -41.05 17.72 9.24
N PHE A 55 -41.05 18.64 10.21
CA PHE A 55 -42.19 19.53 10.44
C PHE A 55 -42.35 20.59 9.35
N LEU A 56 -41.26 21.13 8.79
CA LEU A 56 -41.33 22.08 7.67
C LEU A 56 -41.86 21.42 6.39
N ILE A 57 -41.44 20.20 6.09
CA ILE A 57 -41.90 19.43 4.91
C ILE A 57 -43.31 18.89 5.13
N GLY A 58 -43.66 18.49 6.35
CA GLY A 58 -45.01 18.04 6.71
C GLY A 58 -46.06 19.14 6.61
N PHE A 59 -45.66 20.41 6.73
CA PHE A 59 -46.56 21.57 6.70
C PHE A 59 -47.37 21.70 5.39
N PRO A 60 -46.77 21.68 4.18
CA PRO A 60 -47.51 21.65 2.92
C PRO A 60 -48.52 20.50 2.80
N PHE A 61 -48.13 19.29 3.24
CA PHE A 61 -49.01 18.11 3.18
C PHE A 61 -50.22 18.26 4.08
N LEU A 62 -50.01 18.76 5.31
CA LEU A 62 -51.10 19.09 6.20
C LEU A 62 -52.01 20.18 5.59
N ALA A 63 -51.46 21.22 4.98
CA ALA A 63 -52.25 22.28 4.36
C ALA A 63 -53.16 21.75 3.24
N VAL A 64 -52.64 20.84 2.40
CA VAL A 64 -53.43 20.17 1.34
C VAL A 64 -54.51 19.27 1.92
N ILE A 65 -54.20 18.46 2.93
CA ILE A 65 -55.18 17.57 3.60
C ILE A 65 -56.25 18.40 4.32
N ALA A 66 -55.84 19.45 5.03
CA ALA A 66 -56.73 20.35 5.74
C ALA A 66 -57.64 21.13 4.79
N TRP A 67 -57.16 21.46 3.57
CA TRP A 67 -57.97 22.06 2.51
C TRP A 67 -58.97 21.06 1.91
N ALA A 68 -58.52 19.83 1.60
CA ALA A 68 -59.37 18.79 1.00
C ALA A 68 -60.42 18.23 1.98
N ALA A 69 -60.11 18.14 3.27
CA ALA A 69 -60.95 17.55 4.31
C ALA A 69 -61.74 18.59 5.13
N SER A 70 -61.58 19.89 4.82
CA SER A 70 -62.01 21.04 5.63
C SER A 70 -63.51 21.11 5.94
N SER A 71 -64.33 20.41 5.13
CA SER A 71 -65.80 20.36 5.23
C SER A 71 -66.34 19.12 5.93
N ARG A 72 -65.51 18.09 6.15
CA ARG A 72 -65.95 16.77 6.66
C ARG A 72 -65.46 16.43 8.06
N PHE A 73 -64.36 17.04 8.52
CA PHE A 73 -63.75 16.73 9.82
C PHE A 73 -63.41 17.99 10.60
N SER A 74 -63.46 17.90 11.93
CA SER A 74 -62.98 18.99 12.80
C SER A 74 -61.46 19.13 12.70
N THR A 75 -60.95 20.35 12.93
CA THR A 75 -59.51 20.66 12.92
C THR A 75 -58.70 19.70 13.79
N PHE A 76 -59.20 19.34 14.98
CA PHE A 76 -58.56 18.38 15.88
C PHE A 76 -58.47 16.95 15.31
N LYS A 77 -59.50 16.50 14.57
CA LYS A 77 -59.47 15.18 13.92
C LYS A 77 -58.48 15.15 12.76
N ILE A 78 -58.43 16.21 11.95
CA ILE A 78 -57.47 16.35 10.85
C ILE A 78 -56.04 16.32 11.39
N LEU A 79 -55.76 17.11 12.43
CA LEU A 79 -54.46 17.15 13.09
C LEU A 79 -54.09 15.80 13.73
N GLY A 80 -55.03 15.17 14.44
CA GLY A 80 -54.81 13.87 15.08
C GLY A 80 -54.51 12.74 14.10
N ILE A 81 -55.24 12.67 12.99
CA ILE A 81 -54.99 11.67 11.93
C ILE A 81 -53.62 11.91 11.28
N PHE A 82 -53.28 13.17 10.96
CA PHE A 82 -51.98 13.49 10.38
C PHE A 82 -50.83 13.12 11.31
N LEU A 83 -50.91 13.49 12.59
CA LEU A 83 -49.89 13.17 13.58
C LEU A 83 -49.78 11.66 13.82
N PHE A 84 -50.91 10.94 13.82
CA PHE A 84 -50.90 9.48 13.91
C PHE A 84 -50.18 8.86 12.70
N VAL A 85 -50.54 9.24 11.47
CA VAL A 85 -49.90 8.75 10.24
C VAL A 85 -48.42 9.11 10.21
N LEU A 86 -48.07 10.33 10.62
CA LEU A 86 -46.68 10.78 10.70
C LEU A 86 -45.89 9.94 11.71
N ALA A 87 -46.42 9.72 12.91
CA ALA A 87 -45.76 8.94 13.96
C ALA A 87 -45.65 7.47 13.60
N THR A 88 -46.72 6.85 13.08
CA THR A 88 -46.69 5.44 12.67
C THR A 88 -45.84 5.22 11.43
N GLY A 89 -45.92 6.12 10.45
CA GLY A 89 -45.14 6.06 9.21
C GLY A 89 -43.66 6.25 9.48
N TYR A 90 -43.29 7.25 10.28
CA TYR A 90 -41.92 7.45 10.71
C TYR A 90 -41.41 6.29 11.58
N GLY A 91 -42.16 5.87 12.59
CA GLY A 91 -41.74 4.79 13.49
C GLY A 91 -41.53 3.45 12.77
N SER A 92 -42.52 3.01 11.97
CA SER A 92 -42.43 1.76 11.21
C SER A 92 -41.40 1.84 10.07
N GLY A 93 -41.36 2.97 9.35
CA GLY A 93 -40.41 3.22 8.28
C GLY A 93 -38.97 3.25 8.78
N SER A 94 -38.69 3.98 9.87
CA SER A 94 -37.37 4.02 10.50
C SER A 94 -36.97 2.67 11.08
N TYR A 95 -37.88 1.93 11.71
CA TYR A 95 -37.60 0.57 12.20
C TYR A 95 -37.21 -0.40 11.06
N LEU A 96 -37.97 -0.38 9.96
CA LEU A 96 -37.66 -1.20 8.78
C LEU A 96 -36.34 -0.76 8.13
N TRP A 97 -36.13 0.54 7.98
CA TRP A 97 -34.90 1.09 7.42
C TRP A 97 -33.67 0.67 8.23
N VAL A 98 -33.73 0.81 9.56
CA VAL A 98 -32.65 0.41 10.47
C VAL A 98 -32.40 -1.09 10.41
N ASN A 99 -33.42 -1.93 10.64
CA ASN A 99 -33.21 -3.37 10.79
C ASN A 99 -32.96 -4.11 9.47
N THR A 100 -33.53 -3.63 8.36
CA THR A 100 -33.40 -4.30 7.06
C THR A 100 -32.21 -3.80 6.25
N PHE A 101 -31.79 -2.54 6.42
CA PHE A 101 -30.73 -1.96 5.59
C PHE A 101 -29.51 -1.52 6.40
N MET A 102 -29.68 -0.75 7.48
CA MET A 102 -28.53 -0.19 8.21
C MET A 102 -27.83 -1.21 9.11
N MET A 103 -28.58 -2.04 9.84
CA MET A 103 -28.00 -3.03 10.76
C MET A 103 -27.15 -4.10 10.04
N PRO A 104 -27.57 -4.65 8.89
CA PRO A 104 -26.69 -5.50 8.09
C PRO A 104 -25.41 -4.78 7.63
N GLN A 105 -25.51 -3.52 7.21
CA GLN A 105 -24.32 -2.73 6.82
C GLN A 105 -23.35 -2.55 7.99
N ILE A 106 -23.86 -2.19 9.17
CA ILE A 106 -23.05 -2.04 10.39
C ILE A 106 -22.37 -3.37 10.76
N LYS A 107 -23.13 -4.48 10.75
CA LYS A 107 -22.59 -5.81 11.07
C LYS A 107 -21.50 -6.24 10.08
N ASN A 108 -21.77 -6.13 8.79
CA ASN A 108 -20.80 -6.48 7.76
C ASN A 108 -19.51 -5.64 7.88
N ALA A 109 -19.65 -4.35 8.22
CA ALA A 109 -18.50 -3.48 8.43
C ALA A 109 -17.68 -3.90 9.67
N ILE A 110 -18.33 -4.26 10.78
CA ILE A 110 -17.65 -4.78 11.98
C ILE A 110 -16.97 -6.14 11.69
N GLU A 111 -17.65 -7.05 10.99
CA GLU A 111 -17.10 -8.36 10.61
C GLU A 111 -15.89 -8.24 9.65
N ALA A 112 -15.78 -7.13 8.93
CA ALA A 112 -14.67 -6.80 8.04
C ALA A 112 -13.61 -5.89 8.70
N ASP A 113 -13.69 -5.63 10.00
CA ASP A 113 -12.84 -4.69 10.74
C ASP A 113 -12.81 -3.26 10.15
N ASP A 114 -13.87 -2.86 9.45
CA ASP A 114 -14.07 -1.52 8.91
C ASP A 114 -14.90 -0.66 9.88
N TYR A 115 -14.28 -0.32 10.99
CA TYR A 115 -14.92 0.45 12.05
C TYR A 115 -15.26 1.90 11.64
N VAL A 116 -14.58 2.46 10.64
CA VAL A 116 -14.91 3.78 10.09
C VAL A 116 -16.26 3.73 9.38
N SER A 117 -16.48 2.75 8.50
CA SER A 117 -17.78 2.55 7.85
C SER A 117 -18.88 2.22 8.85
N ALA A 118 -18.59 1.37 9.84
CA ALA A 118 -19.53 1.06 10.92
C ALA A 118 -19.95 2.32 11.71
N TRP A 119 -18.99 3.20 12.01
CA TRP A 119 -19.22 4.47 12.70
C TRP A 119 -20.08 5.43 11.88
N ILE A 120 -19.79 5.60 10.58
CA ILE A 120 -20.59 6.44 9.67
C ILE A 120 -22.03 5.93 9.61
N ALA A 121 -22.23 4.61 9.43
CA ALA A 121 -23.54 4.00 9.38
C ALA A 121 -24.31 4.15 10.70
N THR A 122 -23.62 3.98 11.83
CA THR A 122 -24.13 4.19 13.20
C THR A 122 -24.59 5.64 13.40
N ASN A 123 -23.75 6.63 13.07
CA ASN A 123 -24.10 8.06 13.18
C ASN A 123 -25.28 8.43 12.28
N LYS A 124 -25.38 7.80 11.10
CA LYS A 124 -26.53 7.98 10.21
C LYS A 124 -27.81 7.48 10.87
N VAL A 125 -27.80 6.31 11.53
CA VAL A 125 -28.94 5.83 12.31
C VAL A 125 -29.27 6.80 13.44
N ASP A 126 -28.30 7.26 14.21
CA ASP A 126 -28.53 8.19 15.33
C ASP A 126 -29.15 9.52 14.87
N SER A 127 -28.76 10.01 13.69
CA SER A 127 -29.31 11.25 13.13
C SER A 127 -30.76 11.15 12.63
N PHE A 128 -31.26 9.96 12.31
CA PHE A 128 -32.58 9.76 11.70
C PHE A 128 -33.53 8.86 12.49
N ALA A 129 -33.02 8.04 13.39
CA ALA A 129 -33.77 6.98 14.08
C ALA A 129 -33.15 6.64 15.45
N PRO A 130 -32.87 7.63 16.32
CA PRO A 130 -32.11 7.41 17.56
C PRO A 130 -32.77 6.41 18.52
N PHE A 131 -34.10 6.30 18.51
CA PHE A 131 -34.84 5.35 19.37
C PHE A 131 -34.69 3.87 18.96
N PHE A 132 -34.15 3.61 17.77
CA PHE A 132 -33.85 2.25 17.27
C PHE A 132 -32.35 1.96 17.25
N SER A 133 -31.54 2.88 17.77
CA SER A 133 -30.10 2.76 17.78
C SER A 133 -29.65 1.91 18.99
N SER A 134 -28.74 0.97 18.72
CA SER A 134 -27.99 0.24 19.75
C SER A 134 -26.60 0.84 19.97
N THR A 135 -26.40 2.11 19.56
CA THR A 135 -25.10 2.66 19.19
C THR A 135 -24.19 2.89 20.39
N LYS A 136 -24.72 3.15 21.57
CA LYS A 136 -23.91 3.29 22.80
C LYS A 136 -23.06 2.05 23.13
N ARG A 137 -23.58 0.84 22.83
CA ARG A 137 -22.83 -0.41 23.04
C ARG A 137 -21.76 -0.63 21.98
N LEU A 138 -22.01 -0.16 20.75
CA LEU A 138 -21.10 -0.30 19.62
C LEU A 138 -20.02 0.78 19.62
N ASN A 139 -20.29 1.96 20.19
CA ASN A 139 -19.37 3.09 20.20
C ASN A 139 -18.03 2.75 20.86
N GLU A 140 -18.01 1.95 21.92
CA GLU A 140 -16.74 1.54 22.55
C GLU A 140 -15.95 0.52 21.72
N GLU A 141 -16.64 -0.26 20.88
CA GLU A 141 -16.04 -1.26 19.99
C GLU A 141 -15.45 -0.60 18.72
N ILE A 142 -16.20 0.33 18.13
CA ILE A 142 -15.87 0.93 16.81
C ILE A 142 -15.18 2.30 16.92
N SER A 143 -15.00 2.86 18.12
CA SER A 143 -14.41 4.19 18.32
C SER A 143 -13.65 4.34 19.63
N THR A 144 -12.65 5.23 19.66
CA THR A 144 -11.83 5.52 20.84
C THR A 144 -11.79 7.02 21.09
N ILE A 145 -11.68 7.42 22.36
CA ILE A 145 -11.43 8.82 22.74
C ILE A 145 -10.00 9.18 22.34
N ALA A 146 -9.84 10.26 21.59
CA ALA A 146 -8.61 10.81 21.08
C ALA A 146 -8.35 12.18 21.72
N ASN A 147 -7.10 12.44 22.07
CA ASN A 147 -6.64 13.75 22.52
C ASN A 147 -5.75 14.40 21.47
N ILE A 148 -6.28 15.41 20.78
CA ILE A 148 -5.57 16.12 19.71
C ILE A 148 -4.89 17.33 20.31
N ARG A 149 -3.56 17.26 20.46
CA ARG A 149 -2.78 18.37 21.03
C ARG A 149 -2.34 19.36 19.96
N THR A 150 -2.63 20.64 20.17
CA THR A 150 -2.15 21.75 19.33
C THR A 150 -1.31 22.73 20.16
N GLU A 151 -0.31 23.36 19.54
CA GLU A 151 0.49 24.42 20.20
C GLU A 151 -0.34 25.69 20.38
N GLN A 152 -1.25 25.97 19.43
CA GLN A 152 -2.14 27.11 19.47
C GLN A 152 -3.52 26.72 20.03
N ASP A 153 -4.10 27.61 20.86
CA ASP A 153 -5.51 27.54 21.25
C ASP A 153 -6.43 28.08 20.14
N GLY A 154 -7.72 27.73 20.18
CA GLY A 154 -8.71 28.23 19.23
C GLY A 154 -8.57 27.65 17.83
N VAL A 155 -7.97 26.47 17.69
CA VAL A 155 -7.82 25.75 16.42
C VAL A 155 -9.07 24.92 16.20
N SER A 156 -9.80 25.18 15.11
CA SER A 156 -10.94 24.38 14.70
C SER A 156 -10.46 23.07 14.10
N ILE A 157 -10.96 21.96 14.62
CA ILE A 157 -10.56 20.61 14.23
C ILE A 157 -11.73 19.98 13.48
N HIS A 158 -11.46 19.51 12.29
CA HIS A 158 -12.41 18.76 11.47
C HIS A 158 -11.83 17.39 11.15
N TRP A 159 -12.70 16.43 10.85
CA TRP A 159 -12.28 15.11 10.41
C TRP A 159 -13.08 14.63 9.19
N ARG A 160 -12.55 13.62 8.52
CA ARG A 160 -13.28 12.79 7.57
C ARG A 160 -12.63 11.39 7.45
N PRO A 161 -13.34 10.41 6.86
CA PRO A 161 -12.75 9.13 6.47
C PRO A 161 -11.64 9.31 5.43
N TYR A 162 -10.55 8.55 5.57
CA TYR A 162 -9.40 8.66 4.67
C TYR A 162 -9.69 8.23 3.22
N LEU A 163 -10.40 7.11 3.02
CA LEU A 163 -10.64 6.53 1.68
C LEU A 163 -11.84 7.14 0.94
N GLU A 164 -12.79 7.76 1.64
CA GLU A 164 -14.02 8.33 1.05
C GLU A 164 -13.93 9.85 0.86
N LYS A 165 -12.71 10.37 0.69
CA LYS A 165 -12.40 11.82 0.70
C LYS A 165 -13.17 12.65 -0.33
N GLU A 166 -13.56 12.07 -1.47
CA GLU A 166 -14.30 12.76 -2.54
C GLU A 166 -15.81 12.82 -2.30
N SER A 167 -16.37 11.88 -1.53
CA SER A 167 -17.81 11.82 -1.21
C SER A 167 -18.18 12.42 0.14
N THR A 168 -17.18 12.61 1.03
CA THR A 168 -17.43 12.97 2.43
C THR A 168 -16.96 14.38 2.75
N LYS A 169 -17.88 15.19 3.28
CA LYS A 169 -17.59 16.56 3.73
C LYS A 169 -16.80 16.52 5.04
N TRP A 170 -15.97 17.53 5.27
CA TRP A 170 -15.33 17.76 6.56
C TRP A 170 -16.39 17.93 7.66
N GLU A 171 -16.30 17.10 8.70
CA GLU A 171 -17.14 17.16 9.89
C GLU A 171 -16.39 17.90 11.00
N TYR A 172 -17.02 18.91 11.59
CA TYR A 172 -16.45 19.64 12.71
C TYR A 172 -16.46 18.80 13.99
N LEU A 173 -15.28 18.56 14.58
CA LEU A 173 -15.12 17.84 15.83
C LEU A 173 -15.22 18.75 17.05
N GLY A 174 -14.64 19.95 16.95
CA GLY A 174 -14.51 20.85 18.08
C GLY A 174 -13.38 21.87 17.88
N THR A 175 -13.03 22.57 18.95
CA THR A 175 -11.98 23.60 18.93
C THR A 175 -11.02 23.43 20.10
N SER A 176 -9.71 23.52 19.86
CA SER A 176 -8.70 23.45 20.92
C SER A 176 -8.90 24.57 21.96
N PRO A 177 -8.64 24.35 23.26
CA PRO A 177 -7.96 23.20 23.86
C PRO A 177 -8.91 22.11 24.39
N GLU A 178 -10.11 21.94 23.81
CA GLU A 178 -10.93 20.75 24.09
C GLU A 178 -10.05 19.50 23.96
N LYS A 179 -10.03 18.68 25.02
CA LYS A 179 -9.05 17.60 25.12
C LYS A 179 -9.55 16.33 24.48
N GLU A 180 -10.82 15.99 24.67
CA GLU A 180 -11.33 14.66 24.34
C GLU A 180 -12.30 14.73 23.15
N PHE A 181 -11.91 14.09 22.04
CA PHE A 181 -12.74 13.90 20.86
C PHE A 181 -12.98 12.42 20.65
N ARG A 182 -14.18 12.00 20.27
CA ARG A 182 -14.41 10.60 19.89
C ARG A 182 -14.22 10.43 18.39
N LEU A 183 -13.31 9.55 18.01
CA LEU A 183 -13.00 9.23 16.61
C LEU A 183 -13.21 7.73 16.35
N PRO A 184 -13.67 7.34 15.15
CA PRO A 184 -13.75 5.93 14.80
C PRO A 184 -12.38 5.27 14.86
N ASN A 185 -12.33 3.99 15.20
CA ASN A 185 -11.13 3.19 15.08
C ASN A 185 -10.82 3.00 13.58
N GLY A 186 -9.55 3.02 13.19
CA GLY A 186 -9.12 3.01 11.79
C GLY A 186 -8.51 4.35 11.33
N ILE A 187 -8.33 4.52 10.03
CA ILE A 187 -7.55 5.64 9.48
C ILE A 187 -8.47 6.84 9.24
N VAL A 188 -8.09 7.97 9.82
CA VAL A 188 -8.82 9.24 9.72
C VAL A 188 -7.92 10.33 9.16
N GLU A 189 -8.54 11.28 8.46
CA GLU A 189 -7.90 12.53 8.05
C GLU A 189 -8.46 13.67 8.91
N LEU A 190 -7.56 14.47 9.48
CA LEU A 190 -7.88 15.67 10.24
C LEU A 190 -7.50 16.92 9.46
N LYS A 191 -8.33 17.95 9.58
CA LYS A 191 -8.07 19.30 9.07
C LYS A 191 -8.16 20.30 10.21
N LEU A 192 -7.03 20.94 10.49
CA LEU A 192 -6.89 21.96 11.53
C LEU A 192 -6.85 23.33 10.87
N GLU A 193 -7.72 24.22 11.32
CA GLU A 193 -7.87 25.58 10.76
C GLU A 193 -7.88 26.62 11.87
N LYS A 194 -7.22 27.75 11.60
CA LYS A 194 -7.23 28.93 12.46
C LYS A 194 -6.96 30.17 11.62
N GLU A 195 -7.69 31.26 11.89
CA GLU A 195 -7.50 32.54 11.18
C GLU A 195 -6.06 33.05 11.33
N GLY A 196 -5.44 33.44 10.21
CA GLY A 196 -4.04 33.88 10.13
C GLY A 196 -3.00 32.76 10.11
N TYR A 197 -3.43 31.50 10.00
CA TYR A 197 -2.58 30.32 9.90
C TYR A 197 -2.93 29.48 8.68
N GLU A 198 -1.94 28.78 8.15
CA GLU A 198 -2.11 27.76 7.12
C GLU A 198 -2.94 26.58 7.64
N THR A 199 -3.78 26.01 6.77
CA THR A 199 -4.48 24.76 7.06
C THR A 199 -3.47 23.63 7.26
N PHE A 200 -3.61 22.89 8.36
CA PHE A 200 -2.75 21.75 8.66
C PHE A 200 -3.53 20.44 8.53
N LEU A 201 -3.04 19.53 7.67
CA LEU A 201 -3.65 18.24 7.41
C LEU A 201 -2.85 17.13 8.10
N VAL A 202 -3.55 16.19 8.73
CA VAL A 202 -2.95 15.01 9.37
C VAL A 202 -3.74 13.77 9.00
N VAL A 203 -3.05 12.72 8.53
CA VAL A 203 -3.60 11.37 8.43
C VAL A 203 -2.92 10.50 9.47
N SER A 204 -3.72 9.79 10.27
CA SER A 204 -3.23 8.84 11.27
C SER A 204 -4.25 7.72 11.49
N ALA A 205 -3.77 6.56 11.93
CA ALA A 205 -4.64 5.52 12.47
C ALA A 205 -5.20 5.97 13.84
N ASN A 206 -6.37 5.47 14.22
CA ASN A 206 -6.94 5.64 15.54
C ASN A 206 -7.24 4.25 16.12
N PRO A 207 -6.76 3.92 17.32
CA PRO A 207 -5.88 4.71 18.19
C PRO A 207 -4.46 4.93 17.62
N SER A 208 -3.79 6.00 18.04
CA SER A 208 -2.38 6.30 17.69
C SER A 208 -1.67 7.16 18.72
N LEU A 209 -0.33 7.26 18.62
CA LEU A 209 0.47 8.12 19.48
C LEU A 209 0.15 9.59 19.20
N ARG A 210 -0.17 9.94 17.95
CA ARG A 210 -0.61 11.30 17.58
C ARG A 210 -1.88 11.74 18.33
N PHE A 211 -2.73 10.80 18.72
CA PHE A 211 -4.00 11.04 19.41
C PHE A 211 -3.94 10.74 20.91
N ASP A 212 -2.76 10.49 21.48
CA ASP A 212 -2.55 10.20 22.91
C ASP A 212 -3.55 9.17 23.48
N ASN A 213 -3.91 8.18 22.65
CA ASN A 213 -4.87 7.13 23.01
C ASN A 213 -4.39 5.73 22.62
N PHE A 214 -3.10 5.63 22.28
CA PHE A 214 -2.44 4.36 22.01
C PHE A 214 -2.19 3.58 23.31
N SER A 215 -2.48 2.29 23.30
CA SER A 215 -2.44 1.46 24.52
C SER A 215 -1.04 1.11 25.00
N ALA A 216 -0.02 1.19 24.13
CA ALA A 216 1.37 0.87 24.46
C ALA A 216 2.23 2.14 24.58
N SER A 217 3.15 2.15 25.55
CA SER A 217 4.15 3.21 25.70
C SER A 217 5.38 2.92 24.85
N MET A 218 5.82 3.92 24.09
CA MET A 218 7.06 3.87 23.29
C MET A 218 8.27 4.47 24.02
N GLY A 219 8.10 4.98 25.24
CA GLY A 219 9.15 5.71 25.96
C GLY A 219 9.32 7.17 25.51
N TRP A 220 8.58 7.62 24.51
CA TRP A 220 8.55 8.98 23.99
C TRP A 220 7.12 9.41 23.64
N THR A 221 6.92 10.72 23.48
CA THR A 221 5.64 11.32 23.06
C THR A 221 5.88 12.28 21.89
N LEU A 222 4.90 12.44 21.02
CA LEU A 222 4.98 13.36 19.90
C LEU A 222 4.67 14.78 20.38
N GLU A 223 5.39 15.79 19.90
CA GLU A 223 5.09 17.20 20.20
C GLU A 223 3.69 17.62 19.70
N PRO A 224 3.04 18.61 20.33
CA PRO A 224 1.78 19.18 19.86
C PRO A 224 1.87 19.67 18.40
N LEU A 225 0.76 19.59 17.68
CA LEU A 225 0.66 20.07 16.30
C LEU A 225 0.77 21.60 16.27
N LYS A 226 1.73 22.10 15.50
CA LYS A 226 2.01 23.53 15.34
C LYS A 226 1.56 24.02 13.97
N LEU A 227 0.47 24.79 13.93
CA LEU A 227 0.05 25.46 12.72
C LEU A 227 1.08 26.54 12.35
N GLN A 228 1.33 26.68 11.05
CA GLN A 228 2.26 27.68 10.50
C GLN A 228 1.50 28.96 10.16
N VAL A 229 2.16 30.11 10.29
CA VAL A 229 1.54 31.40 9.95
C VAL A 229 1.27 31.43 8.44
N GLU A 230 0.15 32.04 8.05
CA GLU A 230 -0.21 32.18 6.63
C GLU A 230 0.94 32.82 5.83
N GLY A 231 1.30 32.22 4.70
CA GLY A 231 2.41 32.64 3.85
C GLY A 231 3.81 32.28 4.35
N SER A 232 3.96 31.60 5.50
CA SER A 232 5.29 31.18 5.99
C SER A 232 5.78 29.87 5.38
N ILE A 233 4.88 29.02 4.88
CA ILE A 233 5.24 27.79 4.17
C ILE A 233 5.62 28.16 2.73
N PRO A 234 6.78 27.73 2.22
CA PRO A 234 7.13 27.93 0.81
C PRO A 234 6.05 27.36 -0.11
N LYS A 235 5.81 28.04 -1.24
CA LYS A 235 4.84 27.61 -2.24
C LYS A 235 5.08 26.14 -2.65
N ASP A 236 3.99 25.39 -2.74
CA ASP A 236 3.94 23.97 -3.13
C ASP A 236 4.64 23.00 -2.14
N MET A 237 4.96 23.44 -0.93
CA MET A 237 5.50 22.60 0.15
C MET A 237 4.50 22.38 1.29
N VAL A 238 4.76 21.39 2.14
CA VAL A 238 4.05 21.12 3.39
C VAL A 238 5.01 21.15 4.57
N TYR A 239 4.48 21.50 5.75
CA TYR A 239 5.23 21.49 7.02
C TYR A 239 5.21 20.10 7.64
N ILE A 240 6.40 19.56 7.93
CA ILE A 240 6.55 18.29 8.64
C ILE A 240 7.01 18.58 10.08
N PRO A 241 6.23 18.18 11.10
CA PRO A 241 6.62 18.36 12.50
C PRO A 241 7.93 17.63 12.84
N GLY A 242 8.72 18.24 13.73
CA GLY A 242 9.88 17.60 14.33
C GLY A 242 9.51 16.48 15.30
N GLY A 243 10.48 15.97 16.05
CA GLY A 243 10.27 14.97 17.09
C GLY A 243 10.76 13.56 16.75
N PRO A 244 10.65 12.65 17.73
CA PRO A 244 11.09 11.26 17.61
C PRO A 244 10.27 10.51 16.56
N PHE A 245 10.91 9.60 15.84
CA PHE A 245 10.23 8.69 14.91
C PHE A 245 11.08 7.44 14.65
N ILE A 246 10.42 6.36 14.22
CA ILE A 246 11.08 5.14 13.75
C ILE A 246 10.90 5.07 12.23
N PRO A 247 11.97 5.09 11.43
CA PRO A 247 11.85 5.05 9.97
C PRO A 247 11.28 3.70 9.53
N ALA A 248 10.08 3.72 8.94
CA ALA A 248 9.43 2.56 8.35
C ALA A 248 10.03 2.18 6.97
N ILE A 249 11.36 2.07 6.92
CA ILE A 249 12.11 1.67 5.73
C ILE A 249 12.72 0.29 5.97
N THR A 250 12.37 -0.68 5.15
CA THR A 250 12.88 -2.05 5.17
C THR A 250 14.40 -2.08 5.12
N GLY A 251 15.00 -2.86 6.01
CA GLY A 251 16.47 -2.94 6.15
C GLY A 251 17.07 -1.86 7.05
N GLN A 252 16.26 -0.93 7.58
CA GLN A 252 16.64 -0.13 8.74
C GLN A 252 16.25 -0.83 10.04
N GLY A 253 17.00 -0.53 11.11
CA GLY A 253 16.66 -1.02 12.44
C GLY A 253 15.45 -0.30 13.02
N VAL A 254 14.93 -0.80 14.13
CA VAL A 254 13.83 -0.18 14.89
C VAL A 254 14.30 0.91 15.87
N ASN A 255 15.50 1.45 15.64
CA ASN A 255 16.06 2.47 16.52
C ASN A 255 15.33 3.79 16.28
N GLU A 256 14.92 4.42 17.38
CA GLU A 256 14.40 5.78 17.37
C GLU A 256 15.46 6.76 16.86
N VAL A 257 15.03 7.72 16.05
CA VAL A 257 15.83 8.90 15.69
C VAL A 257 14.99 10.17 15.89
N TYR A 258 15.66 11.30 16.07
CA TYR A 258 15.01 12.61 16.24
C TYR A 258 15.28 13.50 15.02
N LEU A 259 14.23 14.04 14.40
CA LEU A 259 14.35 15.05 13.34
C LEU A 259 13.84 16.40 13.81
N HIS A 260 14.50 17.47 13.36
CA HIS A 260 13.95 18.83 13.46
C HIS A 260 12.81 19.01 12.45
N PRO A 261 11.92 20.00 12.63
CA PRO A 261 10.89 20.29 11.64
C PRO A 261 11.50 20.76 10.30
N PHE A 262 10.80 20.51 9.21
CA PHE A 262 11.24 20.87 7.86
C PHE A 262 10.05 21.12 6.93
N TYR A 263 10.30 21.73 5.78
CA TYR A 263 9.33 21.76 4.67
C TYR A 263 9.74 20.77 3.60
N ILE A 264 8.79 20.08 2.98
CA ILE A 264 9.03 19.19 1.85
C ILE A 264 8.00 19.46 0.76
N ASP A 265 8.36 19.29 -0.50
CA ASP A 265 7.38 19.45 -1.59
C ASP A 265 6.18 18.53 -1.38
N LYS A 266 5.00 19.11 -1.57
CA LYS A 266 3.71 18.42 -1.42
C LYS A 266 3.61 17.23 -2.38
N ASN A 267 4.12 17.40 -3.59
CA ASN A 267 4.07 16.45 -4.68
C ASN A 267 5.49 16.22 -5.26
N GLU A 268 5.65 15.23 -6.12
CA GLU A 268 6.81 15.10 -7.01
C GLU A 268 7.00 16.37 -7.86
N ILE A 269 8.26 16.69 -8.21
CA ILE A 269 8.53 17.80 -9.13
C ILE A 269 7.94 17.50 -10.50
N THR A 270 7.17 18.43 -11.04
CA THR A 270 6.52 18.29 -12.35
C THR A 270 7.45 18.62 -13.51
N ASN A 271 7.13 18.11 -14.70
CA ASN A 271 7.81 18.50 -15.94
C ASN A 271 7.81 20.01 -16.15
N LYS A 272 6.69 20.68 -15.86
CA LYS A 272 6.58 22.15 -15.93
C LYS A 272 7.56 22.85 -15.00
N GLN A 273 7.66 22.43 -13.74
CA GLN A 273 8.60 23.01 -12.78
C GLN A 273 10.06 22.75 -13.20
N PHE A 274 10.38 21.54 -13.67
CA PHE A 274 11.72 21.25 -14.17
C PHE A 274 12.07 22.07 -15.42
N LYS A 275 11.08 22.35 -16.28
CA LYS A 275 11.26 23.21 -17.46
C LYS A 275 11.65 24.64 -17.06
N GLU A 276 11.14 25.17 -15.96
CA GLU A 276 11.58 26.47 -15.42
C GLU A 276 13.08 26.48 -15.08
N PHE A 277 13.61 25.37 -14.54
CA PHE A 277 15.05 25.20 -14.31
C PHE A 277 15.84 25.16 -15.62
N VAL A 278 15.37 24.41 -16.63
CA VAL A 278 16.02 24.34 -17.94
C VAL A 278 16.05 25.73 -18.60
N ASP A 279 14.93 26.45 -18.57
CA ASP A 279 14.78 27.79 -19.17
C ASP A 279 15.60 28.86 -18.46
N ALA A 280 15.82 28.70 -17.15
CA ALA A 280 16.74 29.52 -16.38
C ALA A 280 18.23 29.22 -16.65
N GLY A 281 18.54 28.35 -17.62
CA GLY A 281 19.90 27.96 -17.96
C GLY A 281 20.48 26.93 -17.00
N GLY A 282 19.66 26.04 -16.42
CA GLY A 282 20.07 25.05 -15.43
C GLY A 282 21.28 24.20 -15.82
N TYR A 283 21.35 23.75 -17.09
CA TYR A 283 22.50 23.00 -17.65
C TYR A 283 23.68 23.88 -18.09
N ASN A 284 23.54 25.20 -18.05
CA ASN A 284 24.55 26.17 -18.47
C ASN A 284 25.10 26.99 -17.30
N ASN A 285 24.50 26.91 -16.11
CA ASN A 285 24.94 27.63 -14.93
C ASN A 285 25.74 26.71 -13.99
N PRO A 286 27.08 26.82 -13.94
CA PRO A 286 27.92 25.95 -13.10
C PRO A 286 27.61 26.05 -11.61
N GLN A 287 27.01 27.15 -11.13
CA GLN A 287 26.68 27.33 -9.71
C GLN A 287 25.74 26.24 -9.18
N TYR A 288 24.89 25.67 -10.02
CA TYR A 288 24.02 24.57 -9.60
C TYR A 288 24.75 23.25 -9.47
N TRP A 289 25.94 23.12 -10.07
CA TRP A 289 26.72 21.87 -10.17
C TRP A 289 28.00 21.86 -9.33
N VAL A 290 28.27 22.94 -8.59
CA VAL A 290 29.47 23.07 -7.74
C VAL A 290 29.61 21.93 -6.73
N ASP A 291 30.85 21.53 -6.44
CA ASP A 291 31.17 20.50 -5.44
C ASP A 291 30.53 19.12 -5.69
N MET A 292 30.01 18.86 -6.90
CA MET A 292 29.53 17.53 -7.28
C MET A 292 30.67 16.71 -7.90
N GLU A 293 31.01 15.60 -7.25
CA GLU A 293 31.82 14.57 -7.90
C GLU A 293 30.91 13.74 -8.83
N ILE A 294 30.92 14.07 -10.12
CA ILE A 294 30.11 13.37 -11.12
C ILE A 294 30.81 12.07 -11.52
N VAL A 295 30.20 10.94 -11.19
CA VAL A 295 30.77 9.60 -11.39
C VAL A 295 29.80 8.76 -12.20
N ARG A 296 30.34 8.06 -13.20
CA ARG A 296 29.64 7.03 -13.96
C ARG A 296 30.53 5.80 -14.06
N GLU A 297 30.02 4.64 -13.66
CA GLU A 297 30.75 3.36 -13.76
C GLU A 297 32.16 3.40 -13.12
N GLY A 298 32.32 4.16 -12.03
CA GLY A 298 33.59 4.34 -11.32
C GLY A 298 34.55 5.35 -11.95
N VAL A 299 34.16 6.01 -13.05
CA VAL A 299 34.94 7.05 -13.72
C VAL A 299 34.37 8.44 -13.36
N THR A 300 35.24 9.32 -12.87
CA THR A 300 34.89 10.73 -12.64
C THR A 300 34.84 11.48 -13.97
N LEU A 301 33.74 12.19 -14.21
CA LEU A 301 33.51 13.00 -15.40
C LEU A 301 33.61 14.48 -15.06
N SER A 302 34.12 15.28 -16.00
CA SER A 302 33.92 16.73 -15.97
C SER A 302 32.45 17.07 -16.19
N PHE A 303 32.03 18.27 -15.79
CA PHE A 303 30.66 18.72 -16.01
C PHE A 303 30.27 18.72 -17.50
N GLU A 304 31.17 19.14 -18.39
CA GLU A 304 30.92 19.15 -19.84
C GLU A 304 30.79 17.75 -20.43
N GLU A 305 31.53 16.76 -19.91
CA GLU A 305 31.37 15.36 -20.31
C GLU A 305 30.05 14.79 -19.81
N ALA A 306 29.70 15.04 -18.55
CA ALA A 306 28.44 14.60 -17.97
C ALA A 306 27.23 15.20 -18.70
N LYS A 307 27.29 16.50 -19.03
CA LYS A 307 26.23 17.21 -19.75
C LYS A 307 25.92 16.60 -21.12
N LYS A 308 26.94 16.12 -21.85
CA LYS A 308 26.75 15.40 -23.14
C LYS A 308 26.00 14.07 -23.00
N LEU A 309 25.91 13.55 -21.78
CA LEU A 309 25.19 12.31 -21.46
C LEU A 309 23.78 12.59 -20.89
N MET A 310 23.49 13.84 -20.50
CA MET A 310 22.21 14.31 -19.96
C MET A 310 21.34 14.91 -21.07
N ILE A 311 21.14 14.12 -22.13
CA ILE A 311 20.39 14.51 -23.32
C ILE A 311 19.03 13.82 -23.39
N ASP A 312 18.10 14.46 -24.07
CA ASP A 312 16.78 13.96 -24.40
C ASP A 312 16.81 13.04 -25.64
N THR A 313 15.65 12.58 -26.09
CA THR A 313 15.54 11.66 -27.24
C THR A 313 16.03 12.25 -28.57
N THR A 314 16.18 13.57 -28.66
CA THR A 314 16.61 14.32 -29.84
C THR A 314 18.07 14.79 -29.77
N GLY A 315 18.75 14.52 -28.66
CA GLY A 315 20.15 14.91 -28.44
C GLY A 315 20.34 16.29 -27.82
N VAL A 316 19.28 16.96 -27.35
CA VAL A 316 19.34 18.24 -26.64
C VAL A 316 19.41 18.00 -25.13
N THR A 317 20.07 18.86 -24.36
CA THR A 317 20.13 18.69 -22.90
C THR A 317 18.74 18.74 -22.26
N GLY A 318 18.40 17.73 -21.48
CA GLY A 318 17.10 17.60 -20.83
C GLY A 318 16.83 16.17 -20.35
N PRO A 319 15.74 15.95 -19.61
CA PRO A 319 15.28 14.61 -19.19
C PRO A 319 15.19 13.61 -20.36
N ALA A 320 15.49 12.34 -20.09
CA ALA A 320 15.69 11.34 -21.14
C ALA A 320 14.44 11.07 -22.00
N GLY A 321 13.24 11.32 -21.47
CA GLY A 321 11.97 11.15 -22.18
C GLY A 321 11.46 12.39 -22.91
N TRP A 322 12.17 13.52 -22.86
CA TRP A 322 11.76 14.76 -23.52
C TRP A 322 12.13 14.77 -25.01
N GLU A 323 11.61 15.75 -25.74
CA GLU A 323 11.89 16.02 -27.16
C GLU A 323 12.22 17.50 -27.35
N VAL A 324 13.32 17.80 -28.05
CA VAL A 324 13.74 19.17 -28.40
C VAL A 324 13.80 20.12 -27.18
N GLY A 325 14.23 19.60 -26.03
CA GLY A 325 14.36 20.34 -24.78
C GLY A 325 13.05 20.61 -24.04
N VAL A 326 11.95 19.94 -24.39
CA VAL A 326 10.64 20.09 -23.74
C VAL A 326 9.93 18.74 -23.55
N TYR A 327 9.07 18.65 -22.53
CA TYR A 327 8.19 17.51 -22.31
C TYR A 327 7.13 17.38 -23.42
N LEU A 328 6.53 16.18 -23.54
CA LEU A 328 5.45 15.93 -24.51
C LEU A 328 4.16 16.67 -24.12
N GLU A 329 3.37 17.07 -25.12
CA GLU A 329 2.10 17.79 -24.91
C GLU A 329 1.17 17.05 -23.93
N GLY A 330 0.62 17.78 -22.95
CA GLY A 330 -0.28 17.23 -21.93
C GLY A 330 0.41 16.62 -20.71
N GLN A 331 1.76 16.63 -20.67
CA GLN A 331 2.56 16.10 -19.57
C GLN A 331 3.06 17.14 -18.57
N GLU A 332 2.50 18.36 -18.58
CA GLU A 332 2.95 19.50 -17.78
C GLU A 332 2.96 19.16 -16.28
N ASP A 333 1.88 18.51 -15.83
CA ASP A 333 1.61 18.17 -14.43
C ASP A 333 2.00 16.71 -14.07
N TYR A 334 2.68 16.01 -14.97
CA TYR A 334 3.27 14.70 -14.69
C TYR A 334 4.61 14.90 -13.97
N PRO A 335 5.04 13.95 -13.12
CA PRO A 335 6.35 14.03 -12.51
C PRO A 335 7.43 14.05 -13.59
N VAL A 336 8.45 14.87 -13.41
CA VAL A 336 9.65 14.79 -14.25
C VAL A 336 10.39 13.50 -13.93
N THR A 337 10.68 12.72 -14.96
CA THR A 337 11.43 11.46 -14.83
C THR A 337 12.50 11.35 -15.91
N GLY A 338 13.34 10.32 -15.82
CA GLY A 338 14.45 10.14 -16.78
C GLY A 338 15.62 11.09 -16.52
N ILE A 339 15.81 11.45 -15.24
CA ILE A 339 16.88 12.33 -14.78
C ILE A 339 17.85 11.57 -13.87
N THR A 340 19.10 11.99 -13.89
CA THR A 340 20.14 11.52 -12.97
C THR A 340 19.93 12.09 -11.56
N TRP A 341 20.57 11.47 -10.57
CA TRP A 341 20.66 12.01 -9.21
C TRP A 341 21.30 13.42 -9.21
N TYR A 342 22.26 13.66 -10.11
CA TYR A 342 22.95 14.94 -10.24
C TYR A 342 22.03 16.05 -10.76
N GLU A 343 21.20 15.76 -11.77
CA GLU A 343 20.17 16.69 -12.28
C GLU A 343 19.16 17.06 -11.19
N ALA A 344 18.70 16.07 -10.41
CA ALA A 344 17.81 16.29 -9.28
C ALA A 344 18.45 17.20 -8.22
N LEU A 345 19.72 16.98 -7.90
CA LEU A 345 20.48 17.82 -6.96
C LEU A 345 20.70 19.24 -7.49
N ALA A 346 20.99 19.40 -8.78
CA ALA A 346 21.17 20.70 -9.42
C ALA A 346 19.85 21.51 -9.41
N TYR A 347 18.72 20.86 -9.71
CA TYR A 347 17.41 21.46 -9.57
C TYR A 347 17.10 21.87 -8.12
N ALA A 348 17.40 21.01 -7.14
CA ALA A 348 17.16 21.34 -5.75
C ALA A 348 17.91 22.62 -5.34
N ARG A 349 19.15 22.78 -5.79
CA ARG A 349 19.94 24.01 -5.59
C ARG A 349 19.36 25.22 -6.31
N PHE A 350 18.85 25.06 -7.54
CA PHE A 350 18.13 26.11 -8.26
C PHE A 350 16.94 26.65 -7.46
N ARG A 351 16.21 25.77 -6.76
CA ARG A 351 15.10 26.13 -5.87
C ARG A 351 15.55 26.69 -4.50
N GLY A 352 16.85 26.69 -4.20
CA GLY A 352 17.36 27.03 -2.86
C GLY A 352 17.04 25.96 -1.80
N ASN A 353 16.81 24.73 -2.24
CA ASN A 353 16.43 23.56 -1.43
C ASN A 353 17.54 22.49 -1.50
N SER A 354 17.29 21.31 -0.92
CA SER A 354 18.10 20.10 -1.09
C SER A 354 17.23 18.92 -1.52
N LEU A 355 17.85 17.82 -1.97
CA LEU A 355 17.15 16.53 -1.96
C LEU A 355 16.85 16.14 -0.50
N PRO A 356 15.72 15.46 -0.24
CA PRO A 356 15.42 14.98 1.11
C PRO A 356 16.45 13.93 1.53
N PRO A 357 17.04 14.02 2.73
CA PRO A 357 17.66 12.86 3.35
C PRO A 357 16.61 11.75 3.55
N MET A 358 17.03 10.49 3.47
CA MET A 358 16.16 9.31 3.55
C MET A 358 15.22 9.35 4.77
N HIS A 359 15.73 9.81 5.91
CA HIS A 359 14.95 9.90 7.15
C HIS A 359 13.85 10.97 7.06
N HIS A 360 14.16 12.14 6.50
CA HIS A 360 13.18 13.20 6.26
C HIS A 360 12.14 12.78 5.22
N TRP A 361 12.56 12.09 4.16
CA TRP A 361 11.65 11.48 3.19
C TRP A 361 10.71 10.48 3.87
N ALA A 362 11.24 9.55 4.66
CA ALA A 362 10.46 8.52 5.34
C ALA A 362 9.43 9.12 6.32
N LYS A 363 9.84 10.15 7.09
CA LYS A 363 8.92 10.85 7.99
C LYS A 363 7.82 11.62 7.25
N ALA A 364 8.07 12.04 6.02
CA ALA A 364 7.04 12.66 5.17
C ALA A 364 6.12 11.65 4.49
N ALA A 365 6.58 10.41 4.27
CA ALA A 365 5.84 9.33 3.64
C ALA A 365 4.95 8.57 4.63
N TYR A 366 5.42 8.38 5.86
CA TYR A 366 4.81 7.49 6.84
C TYR A 366 4.71 8.17 8.22
N PRO A 367 3.64 7.89 9.00
CA PRO A 367 3.52 8.38 10.37
C PRO A 367 4.67 7.86 11.27
N PRO A 368 5.03 8.58 12.35
CA PRO A 368 6.12 8.21 13.25
C PRO A 368 6.04 6.79 13.83
N GLU A 369 4.82 6.27 13.95
CA GLU A 369 4.45 4.97 14.50
C GLU A 369 3.97 3.95 13.46
N GLU A 370 4.31 4.14 12.18
CA GLU A 370 3.85 3.28 11.07
C GLU A 370 4.07 1.78 11.32
N GLY A 371 5.17 1.39 11.98
CA GLY A 371 5.44 -0.02 12.29
C GLY A 371 4.47 -0.66 13.30
N ILE A 372 3.60 0.13 13.95
CA ILE A 372 2.70 -0.34 15.02
C ILE A 372 1.24 0.03 14.71
N ALA A 373 0.99 1.24 14.20
CA ALA A 373 -0.34 1.71 13.80
C ALA A 373 -0.29 2.18 12.33
N PRO A 374 -0.19 1.23 11.37
CA PRO A 374 0.14 1.55 9.99
C PRO A 374 -1.00 2.21 9.23
N ILE A 375 -0.66 3.13 8.33
CA ILE A 375 -1.56 3.60 7.28
C ILE A 375 -1.26 2.94 5.92
N ALA A 376 -0.07 2.35 5.73
CA ALA A 376 0.36 1.72 4.48
C ALA A 376 -0.64 0.71 3.89
N PRO A 377 -1.30 -0.18 4.67
CA PRO A 377 -2.28 -1.13 4.13
C PRO A 377 -3.45 -0.50 3.37
N ARG A 378 -3.79 0.77 3.65
CA ARG A 378 -4.82 1.52 2.91
C ARG A 378 -4.23 2.57 1.97
N LEU A 379 -3.06 3.14 2.28
CA LEU A 379 -2.33 4.07 1.43
C LEU A 379 -1.85 3.41 0.13
N LEU A 380 -1.22 2.23 0.21
CA LEU A 380 -0.58 1.58 -0.94
C LEU A 380 -1.57 1.14 -2.04
N PRO A 381 -2.79 0.65 -1.71
CA PRO A 381 -3.82 0.43 -2.73
C PRO A 381 -4.35 1.70 -3.41
N ASP A 382 -4.33 2.87 -2.74
CA ASP A 382 -4.70 4.16 -3.34
C ASP A 382 -3.57 4.76 -4.19
N SER A 383 -2.33 4.35 -3.94
CA SER A 383 -1.12 4.73 -4.68
C SER A 383 -1.05 4.15 -6.10
N ASN A 384 -0.33 4.83 -6.99
CA ASN A 384 -0.15 4.38 -8.37
C ASN A 384 0.91 3.27 -8.48
N PHE A 385 0.48 2.00 -8.38
CA PHE A 385 1.28 0.79 -8.66
C PHE A 385 0.65 -0.11 -9.75
N ASP A 386 -0.25 0.45 -10.56
CA ASP A 386 -1.13 -0.33 -11.44
C ASP A 386 -0.49 -0.79 -12.76
N ARG A 387 0.81 -0.49 -12.95
CA ARG A 387 1.65 -0.84 -14.11
C ARG A 387 1.16 -0.28 -15.46
N LYS A 388 0.33 0.77 -15.49
CA LYS A 388 -0.15 1.39 -16.74
C LYS A 388 0.66 2.61 -17.18
N GLY A 389 1.25 3.34 -16.25
CA GLY A 389 2.04 4.54 -16.55
C GLY A 389 2.13 5.50 -15.37
N LEU A 390 2.84 6.61 -15.59
CA LEU A 390 2.81 7.76 -14.69
C LEU A 390 1.42 8.40 -14.70
N ASN A 391 1.03 8.97 -13.56
CA ASN A 391 -0.15 9.79 -13.37
C ASN A 391 0.26 11.24 -13.08
N LYS A 392 -0.67 12.17 -13.28
CA LYS A 392 -0.52 13.56 -12.83
C LYS A 392 -0.33 13.58 -11.31
N VAL A 393 0.59 14.41 -10.84
CA VAL A 393 0.92 14.51 -9.42
C VAL A 393 -0.25 15.07 -8.59
N GLY A 394 -0.28 14.78 -7.29
CA GLY A 394 -1.23 15.32 -6.33
C GLY A 394 -2.61 14.67 -6.35
N LYS A 395 -2.76 13.47 -6.93
CA LYS A 395 -4.06 12.78 -7.08
C LYS A 395 -4.25 11.62 -6.11
N GLN A 396 -3.19 10.87 -5.85
CA GLN A 396 -3.25 9.57 -5.20
C GLN A 396 -2.25 9.48 -4.05
N GLY A 397 -2.42 8.47 -3.19
CA GLY A 397 -1.43 8.17 -2.15
C GLY A 397 -1.23 9.31 -1.15
N LEU A 398 -2.33 9.85 -0.59
CA LEU A 398 -2.29 10.92 0.40
C LEU A 398 -1.54 10.46 1.67
N GLY A 399 -0.36 10.99 1.91
CA GLY A 399 0.48 10.71 3.07
C GLY A 399 0.03 11.39 4.38
N PRO A 400 0.77 11.15 5.48
CA PRO A 400 0.41 11.55 6.85
C PRO A 400 0.31 13.06 7.07
N TYR A 401 0.96 13.87 6.24
CA TYR A 401 1.05 15.33 6.42
C TYR A 401 0.56 16.12 5.20
N GLY A 402 -0.28 15.51 4.36
CA GLY A 402 -0.76 16.16 3.13
C GLY A 402 0.20 16.08 1.94
N THR A 403 1.24 15.24 2.04
CA THR A 403 2.07 14.82 0.91
C THR A 403 1.29 13.88 -0.02
N TYR A 404 1.59 13.89 -1.31
CA TYR A 404 1.01 12.98 -2.30
C TYR A 404 2.12 12.23 -3.04
N ASP A 405 1.75 11.07 -3.60
CA ASP A 405 2.60 10.27 -4.48
C ASP A 405 3.97 9.92 -3.85
N MET A 406 4.03 9.81 -2.51
CA MET A 406 5.25 9.35 -1.81
C MET A 406 5.51 7.86 -2.05
N ALA A 407 4.47 7.09 -2.37
CA ALA A 407 4.58 5.68 -2.72
C ALA A 407 3.92 5.46 -4.08
N GLY A 408 4.65 4.83 -4.99
CA GLY A 408 4.21 4.64 -6.38
C GLY A 408 4.39 5.89 -7.23
N ASN A 409 3.79 5.89 -8.41
CA ASN A 409 3.99 6.89 -9.45
C ASN A 409 5.44 6.92 -9.99
N ALA A 410 6.34 7.78 -9.53
CA ALA A 410 7.77 7.71 -9.82
C ALA A 410 8.57 7.37 -8.55
N ARG A 411 9.67 6.62 -8.73
CA ARG A 411 10.69 6.48 -7.69
C ARG A 411 11.34 7.84 -7.46
N GLU A 412 11.73 8.13 -6.23
CA GLU A 412 12.29 9.44 -5.91
C GLU A 412 13.76 9.37 -5.50
N TRP A 413 14.61 10.11 -6.21
CA TRP A 413 15.98 10.35 -5.76
C TRP A 413 16.00 11.09 -4.42
N VAL A 414 16.77 10.54 -3.48
CA VAL A 414 17.03 11.17 -2.17
C VAL A 414 18.50 11.57 -2.05
N TRP A 415 18.82 12.38 -1.04
CA TRP A 415 20.17 12.91 -0.85
C TRP A 415 21.24 11.83 -0.67
N ASN A 416 20.91 10.72 0.00
CA ASN A 416 21.90 9.77 0.46
C ASN A 416 22.61 9.03 -0.69
N ILE A 417 23.91 8.81 -0.49
CA ILE A 417 24.70 7.86 -1.27
C ILE A 417 24.72 6.54 -0.53
N PHE A 418 24.39 5.45 -1.22
CA PHE A 418 24.38 4.11 -0.67
C PHE A 418 25.51 3.29 -1.29
N GLY A 419 26.52 2.92 -0.51
CA GLY A 419 27.62 2.07 -1.00
C GLY A 419 28.34 2.62 -2.25
N GLY A 420 28.33 3.94 -2.45
CA GLY A 420 28.92 4.61 -3.62
C GLY A 420 27.93 4.94 -4.74
N VAL A 421 26.72 4.37 -4.76
CA VAL A 421 25.68 4.69 -5.74
C VAL A 421 24.60 5.62 -5.14
N GLY A 422 23.70 6.17 -5.95
CA GLY A 422 22.59 7.00 -5.45
C GLY A 422 21.54 6.15 -4.72
N LEU A 423 20.63 6.79 -4.01
CA LEU A 423 19.49 6.13 -3.36
C LEU A 423 18.17 6.67 -3.89
N SER A 424 17.25 5.76 -4.22
CA SER A 424 15.85 6.09 -4.49
C SER A 424 14.91 5.40 -3.48
N LEU A 425 13.72 5.98 -3.28
CA LEU A 425 12.66 5.48 -2.38
C LEU A 425 11.28 5.56 -3.07
N GLY A 426 10.25 4.99 -2.43
CA GLY A 426 8.84 5.12 -2.83
C GLY A 426 8.34 4.12 -3.87
N GLY A 427 9.22 3.55 -4.69
CA GLY A 427 8.82 2.70 -5.81
C GLY A 427 8.09 3.50 -6.90
N SER A 428 7.88 2.91 -8.07
CA SER A 428 7.16 3.52 -9.20
C SER A 428 5.93 2.70 -9.59
N TYR A 429 5.14 3.24 -10.53
CA TYR A 429 3.97 2.57 -11.09
C TYR A 429 4.26 1.17 -11.66
N SER A 430 5.50 0.91 -12.11
CA SER A 430 5.89 -0.39 -12.68
C SER A 430 6.52 -1.35 -11.67
N ASP A 431 6.84 -0.87 -10.47
CA ASP A 431 7.54 -1.66 -9.47
C ASP A 431 6.60 -2.57 -8.67
N PRO A 432 7.14 -3.63 -8.06
CA PRO A 432 6.43 -4.33 -7.01
C PRO A 432 6.10 -3.39 -5.84
N VAL A 433 4.87 -3.49 -5.33
CA VAL A 433 4.36 -2.62 -4.24
C VAL A 433 5.27 -2.60 -3.01
N TYR A 434 5.87 -3.74 -2.65
CA TYR A 434 6.77 -3.83 -1.49
C TYR A 434 7.99 -2.91 -1.58
N THR A 435 8.33 -2.39 -2.78
CA THR A 435 9.43 -1.43 -2.95
C THR A 435 9.12 -0.06 -2.34
N SER A 436 7.86 0.24 -1.99
CA SER A 436 7.45 1.52 -1.40
C SER A 436 8.21 1.88 -0.14
N SER A 437 8.49 0.86 0.69
CA SER A 437 9.20 1.01 1.95
C SER A 437 10.66 0.51 1.86
N MET A 438 11.20 0.21 0.68
CA MET A 438 12.56 -0.33 0.56
C MET A 438 13.56 0.73 0.11
N GLN A 439 14.80 0.58 0.58
CA GLN A 439 15.94 1.26 -0.02
C GLN A 439 16.16 0.69 -1.42
N ASN A 440 16.21 1.56 -2.43
CA ASN A 440 16.53 1.17 -3.80
C ASN A 440 17.75 1.95 -4.33
N PRO A 441 18.97 1.54 -3.94
CA PRO A 441 20.21 2.07 -4.49
C PRO A 441 20.37 1.80 -5.99
N LEU A 442 20.74 2.83 -6.73
CA LEU A 442 20.87 2.80 -8.19
C LEU A 442 22.08 3.63 -8.61
N PRO A 443 22.74 3.33 -9.74
CA PRO A 443 23.78 4.20 -10.29
C PRO A 443 23.32 5.66 -10.31
N ARG A 444 24.16 6.60 -9.87
CA ARG A 444 23.78 8.04 -9.80
C ARG A 444 23.43 8.64 -11.16
N PHE A 445 23.89 7.98 -12.23
CA PHE A 445 23.63 8.32 -13.62
C PHE A 445 22.47 7.52 -14.24
N ASP A 446 21.72 6.74 -13.46
CA ASP A 446 20.54 6.02 -13.94
C ASP A 446 19.46 7.03 -14.34
N ARG A 447 18.99 6.93 -15.58
CA ARG A 447 18.00 7.83 -16.19
C ARG A 447 16.76 7.05 -16.60
N SER A 448 16.40 6.03 -15.84
CA SER A 448 15.17 5.27 -16.09
C SER A 448 13.95 6.21 -16.13
N PRO A 449 12.97 5.96 -17.01
CA PRO A 449 11.79 6.82 -17.19
C PRO A 449 10.84 6.83 -15.97
N ILE A 450 11.23 6.15 -14.89
CA ILE A 450 10.50 6.01 -13.63
C ILE A 450 11.22 6.66 -12.46
N ASN A 451 12.41 7.25 -12.67
CA ASN A 451 13.16 7.95 -11.63
C ASN A 451 12.86 9.45 -11.71
N GLY A 452 12.11 9.95 -10.75
CA GLY A 452 11.86 11.36 -10.47
C GLY A 452 12.46 11.76 -9.11
N PHE A 453 11.90 12.79 -8.49
CA PHE A 453 12.34 13.31 -7.19
C PHE A 453 11.37 14.36 -6.65
N ARG A 454 11.61 14.73 -5.39
CA ARG A 454 11.08 15.94 -4.76
C ARG A 454 12.18 16.65 -3.96
N THR A 455 11.91 17.86 -3.49
CA THR A 455 12.87 18.66 -2.72
C THR A 455 12.42 18.89 -1.28
N VAL A 456 13.39 19.19 -0.41
CA VAL A 456 13.20 19.52 1.00
C VAL A 456 13.88 20.85 1.33
N LYS A 457 13.31 21.58 2.27
CA LYS A 457 13.93 22.72 2.93
C LYS A 457 14.06 22.43 4.42
N LEU A 458 15.27 22.08 4.85
CA LEU A 458 15.60 21.84 6.24
C LEU A 458 15.59 23.16 7.02
N LEU A 459 14.76 23.27 8.06
CA LEU A 459 14.78 24.44 8.94
C LEU A 459 15.99 24.42 9.87
N ASN A 460 16.50 23.23 10.18
CA ASN A 460 17.77 23.05 10.84
C ASN A 460 18.78 22.38 9.88
N PRO A 461 19.72 23.13 9.29
CA PRO A 461 20.72 22.56 8.38
C PRO A 461 21.61 21.48 9.04
N ARG A 462 21.69 21.44 10.37
CA ARG A 462 22.48 20.42 11.09
C ARG A 462 21.93 19.02 10.88
N ASP A 463 20.66 18.86 10.52
CA ASP A 463 20.08 17.55 10.20
C ASP A 463 20.79 16.85 9.03
N MET A 464 21.51 17.59 8.17
CA MET A 464 22.30 16.97 7.12
C MET A 464 23.43 16.07 7.67
N ASN A 465 23.83 16.26 8.93
CA ASN A 465 24.72 15.35 9.65
C ASN A 465 24.04 14.89 10.97
N PRO A 466 23.67 13.61 11.11
CA PRO A 466 24.17 12.47 10.33
C PRO A 466 23.26 12.06 9.16
N PHE A 467 22.08 12.64 8.98
CA PHE A 467 21.06 12.03 8.13
C PHE A 467 21.37 12.09 6.63
N GLY A 468 22.27 12.98 6.21
CA GLY A 468 22.78 13.07 4.85
C GLY A 468 24.05 12.26 4.59
N ASP A 469 24.59 11.56 5.59
CA ASP A 469 25.82 10.80 5.43
C ASP A 469 25.64 9.60 4.49
N PRO A 470 26.73 9.14 3.84
CA PRO A 470 26.70 7.93 3.03
C PRO A 470 26.30 6.70 3.86
N ILE A 471 25.32 5.96 3.36
CA ILE A 471 24.88 4.70 3.96
C ILE A 471 25.86 3.61 3.53
N ARG A 472 26.51 2.99 4.53
CA ARG A 472 27.47 1.90 4.31
C ARG A 472 26.83 0.55 4.65
N ARG A 473 26.94 -0.41 3.74
CA ARG A 473 26.68 -1.83 4.06
C ARG A 473 27.97 -2.52 4.45
N SER A 474 27.84 -3.51 5.34
CA SER A 474 28.89 -4.50 5.56
C SER A 474 29.20 -5.19 4.24
N GLN A 475 30.47 -5.19 3.82
CA GLN A 475 30.88 -5.93 2.64
C GLN A 475 30.66 -7.44 2.86
N PRO A 476 30.26 -8.18 1.81
CA PRO A 476 30.21 -9.65 1.90
C PRO A 476 31.59 -10.20 2.25
N LYS A 477 31.63 -11.38 2.88
CA LYS A 477 32.89 -12.08 3.13
C LYS A 477 33.57 -12.38 1.79
N PRO A 478 34.93 -12.43 1.73
CA PRO A 478 35.63 -12.74 0.50
C PRO A 478 35.24 -14.14 -0.02
N PRO A 479 35.29 -14.41 -1.34
CA PRO A 479 34.93 -15.71 -1.90
C PRO A 479 35.61 -16.92 -1.23
N SER A 480 36.85 -16.75 -0.74
CA SER A 480 37.60 -17.77 -0.01
C SER A 480 37.00 -18.20 1.33
N PHE A 481 36.06 -17.43 1.88
CA PHE A 481 35.31 -17.78 3.08
C PHE A 481 34.33 -18.92 2.84
N TYR A 482 33.74 -19.00 1.64
CA TYR A 482 32.68 -19.95 1.31
C TYR A 482 33.27 -21.25 0.74
N LYS A 483 33.55 -22.20 1.62
CA LYS A 483 34.18 -23.48 1.25
C LYS A 483 33.12 -24.50 0.81
N PRO A 484 33.35 -25.27 -0.26
CA PRO A 484 32.46 -26.37 -0.63
C PRO A 484 32.25 -27.34 0.54
N MET A 485 31.00 -27.74 0.76
CA MET A 485 30.67 -28.75 1.75
C MET A 485 31.14 -30.12 1.25
N ASN A 486 32.08 -30.75 1.97
CA ASN A 486 32.57 -32.09 1.63
C ASN A 486 31.46 -33.15 1.77
N ASP A 487 31.70 -34.35 1.21
CA ASP A 487 30.67 -35.40 1.14
C ASP A 487 30.21 -35.89 2.52
N GLU A 488 31.12 -35.93 3.50
CA GLU A 488 30.80 -36.34 4.88
C GLU A 488 29.83 -35.36 5.56
N ILE A 489 30.16 -34.06 5.52
CA ILE A 489 29.31 -33.01 6.12
C ILE A 489 27.97 -32.95 5.38
N PHE A 490 27.97 -33.06 4.05
CA PHE A 490 26.73 -33.03 3.27
C PHE A 490 25.83 -34.23 3.57
N SER A 491 26.39 -35.43 3.76
CA SER A 491 25.63 -36.62 4.15
C SER A 491 24.92 -36.46 5.50
N ILE A 492 25.54 -35.76 6.45
CA ILE A 492 24.89 -35.43 7.73
C ILE A 492 23.82 -34.37 7.54
N TYR A 493 24.11 -33.33 6.76
CA TYR A 493 23.18 -32.24 6.47
C TYR A 493 21.92 -32.75 5.76
N SER A 494 22.07 -33.58 4.71
CA SER A 494 20.98 -34.07 3.87
C SER A 494 19.99 -34.96 4.60
N ARG A 495 20.42 -35.66 5.67
CA ARG A 495 19.53 -36.51 6.48
C ARG A 495 18.38 -35.74 7.11
N ASN A 496 18.59 -34.46 7.42
CA ASN A 496 17.54 -33.61 7.97
C ASN A 496 16.43 -33.33 6.94
N PHE A 497 16.68 -33.55 5.65
CA PHE A 497 15.78 -33.22 4.54
C PHE A 497 15.22 -34.46 3.83
N THR A 498 15.38 -35.64 4.42
CA THR A 498 14.78 -36.88 3.93
C THR A 498 13.28 -36.85 4.16
N VAL A 499 12.49 -36.97 3.09
CA VAL A 499 11.03 -36.98 3.15
C VAL A 499 10.52 -38.32 2.62
N GLY A 500 9.71 -39.01 3.42
CA GLY A 500 9.03 -40.24 2.99
C GLY A 500 7.68 -39.95 2.34
N SER A 501 7.22 -40.85 1.48
CA SER A 501 5.89 -40.80 0.88
C SER A 501 4.79 -41.04 1.91
N ILE A 502 3.64 -40.40 1.70
CA ILE A 502 2.42 -40.57 2.50
C ILE A 502 1.20 -40.63 1.58
N ASN A 503 0.04 -41.02 2.11
CA ASN A 503 -1.21 -40.73 1.42
C ASN A 503 -1.51 -39.23 1.55
N LEU A 504 -1.58 -38.52 0.44
CA LEU A 504 -1.79 -37.07 0.39
C LEU A 504 -3.23 -36.66 0.72
N ASN A 505 -4.19 -37.61 0.76
CA ASN A 505 -5.62 -37.36 0.98
C ASN A 505 -6.15 -36.16 0.17
N SER A 506 -5.70 -36.04 -1.09
CA SER A 506 -5.92 -34.82 -1.88
C SER A 506 -7.41 -34.56 -2.14
N LYS A 507 -7.85 -33.31 -1.96
CA LYS A 507 -9.24 -32.90 -2.15
C LYS A 507 -9.33 -31.69 -3.07
N LEU A 508 -10.09 -31.83 -4.17
CA LEU A 508 -10.46 -30.69 -5.01
C LEU A 508 -11.42 -29.78 -4.24
N ILE A 509 -11.04 -28.53 -4.05
CA ILE A 509 -11.85 -27.50 -3.39
C ILE A 509 -12.78 -26.83 -4.40
N TYR A 510 -12.24 -26.40 -5.54
CA TYR A 510 -13.03 -25.94 -6.67
C TYR A 510 -12.28 -26.09 -8.00
N LYS A 511 -13.06 -25.96 -9.07
CA LYS A 511 -12.61 -25.81 -10.46
C LYS A 511 -13.36 -24.64 -11.09
N ASP A 512 -12.61 -23.62 -11.50
CA ASP A 512 -13.13 -22.44 -12.19
C ASP A 512 -12.73 -22.48 -13.67
N GLU A 513 -13.75 -22.40 -14.53
CA GLU A 513 -13.61 -22.40 -15.99
C GLU A 513 -14.05 -21.06 -16.62
N SER A 514 -14.24 -20.01 -15.81
CA SER A 514 -14.70 -18.69 -16.26
C SER A 514 -13.70 -18.01 -17.20
N ASN A 515 -12.39 -18.22 -16.98
CA ASN A 515 -11.36 -17.62 -17.82
C ASN A 515 -11.35 -18.25 -19.23
N PRO A 516 -11.24 -17.45 -20.32
CA PRO A 516 -11.27 -17.99 -21.67
C PRO A 516 -10.05 -18.85 -22.04
N LEU A 517 -8.92 -18.70 -21.36
CA LEU A 517 -7.64 -19.32 -21.72
C LEU A 517 -7.28 -20.54 -20.85
N TRP A 518 -7.72 -20.56 -19.59
CA TRP A 518 -7.34 -21.60 -18.63
C TRP A 518 -8.45 -22.03 -17.70
N ILE A 519 -8.21 -23.17 -17.06
CA ILE A 519 -8.96 -23.70 -15.92
C ILE A 519 -8.12 -23.46 -14.68
N LYS A 520 -8.72 -22.87 -13.63
CA LYS A 520 -8.10 -22.72 -12.30
C LYS A 520 -8.68 -23.77 -11.36
N GLU A 521 -7.83 -24.64 -10.81
CA GLU A 521 -8.20 -25.59 -9.75
C GLU A 521 -7.55 -25.15 -8.43
N ARG A 522 -8.24 -25.36 -7.32
CA ARG A 522 -7.66 -25.32 -5.97
C ARG A 522 -7.78 -26.68 -5.33
N VAL A 523 -6.67 -27.24 -4.88
CA VAL A 523 -6.60 -28.59 -4.30
C VAL A 523 -5.92 -28.52 -2.94
N ALA A 524 -6.50 -29.16 -1.95
CA ALA A 524 -5.89 -29.33 -0.63
C ALA A 524 -5.15 -30.68 -0.55
N VAL A 525 -3.94 -30.71 0.02
CA VAL A 525 -3.15 -31.93 0.25
C VAL A 525 -2.58 -31.97 1.67
N ASP A 526 -2.53 -33.15 2.27
CA ASP A 526 -1.91 -33.38 3.57
C ASP A 526 -0.38 -33.38 3.46
N LEU A 527 0.29 -32.77 4.43
CA LEU A 527 1.75 -32.65 4.43
C LEU A 527 2.46 -33.71 5.27
N GLY A 528 1.77 -34.25 6.28
CA GLY A 528 2.30 -35.25 7.21
C GLY A 528 3.18 -34.68 8.32
N TYR A 529 3.18 -33.36 8.53
CA TYR A 529 3.76 -32.72 9.70
C TYR A 529 2.77 -31.71 10.30
N ASN A 530 2.78 -31.55 11.63
CA ASN A 530 1.96 -30.60 12.39
C ASN A 530 0.45 -30.61 12.05
N SER A 531 -0.07 -31.71 11.49
CA SER A 531 -1.43 -31.81 10.94
C SER A 531 -1.78 -30.71 9.93
N GLU A 532 -0.77 -30.20 9.21
CA GLU A 532 -0.95 -29.13 8.24
C GLU A 532 -1.45 -29.66 6.89
N VAL A 533 -2.29 -28.83 6.27
CA VAL A 533 -2.83 -29.01 4.92
C VAL A 533 -2.32 -27.86 4.06
N MET A 534 -1.90 -28.17 2.84
CA MET A 534 -1.45 -27.19 1.85
C MET A 534 -2.44 -27.09 0.70
N ASP A 535 -2.80 -25.87 0.35
CA ASP A 535 -3.48 -25.59 -0.90
C ASP A 535 -2.48 -25.50 -2.06
N ILE A 536 -2.87 -26.05 -3.20
CA ILE A 536 -2.18 -25.98 -4.47
C ILE A 536 -3.13 -25.37 -5.49
N LEU A 537 -2.74 -24.23 -6.06
CA LEU A 537 -3.43 -23.66 -7.21
C LEU A 537 -2.86 -24.24 -8.49
N ILE A 538 -3.73 -24.66 -9.40
CA ILE A 538 -3.32 -25.25 -10.68
C ILE A 538 -4.00 -24.47 -11.79
N PHE A 539 -3.22 -23.94 -12.71
CA PHE A 539 -3.71 -23.27 -13.90
C PHE A 539 -3.35 -24.12 -15.12
N LYS A 540 -4.37 -24.66 -15.80
CA LYS A 540 -4.21 -25.54 -16.96
C LYS A 540 -4.82 -24.94 -18.22
N PRO A 541 -4.21 -25.13 -19.40
CA PRO A 541 -4.84 -24.75 -20.65
C PRO A 541 -6.14 -25.54 -20.87
N LYS A 542 -7.17 -24.90 -21.45
CA LYS A 542 -8.48 -25.54 -21.67
C LYS A 542 -8.45 -26.68 -22.69
N ASN A 543 -7.65 -26.52 -23.74
CA ASN A 543 -7.61 -27.44 -24.87
C ASN A 543 -6.25 -28.14 -24.90
N THR A 544 -6.19 -29.36 -24.40
CA THR A 544 -4.95 -30.17 -24.37
C THR A 544 -5.21 -31.55 -24.97
N TYR A 545 -4.22 -32.05 -25.71
CA TYR A 545 -4.24 -33.39 -26.28
C TYR A 545 -3.10 -34.18 -25.63
N GLY A 546 -3.41 -34.96 -24.59
CA GLY A 546 -2.44 -35.77 -23.85
C GLY A 546 -2.05 -35.18 -22.49
N GLN A 547 -0.99 -35.74 -21.90
CA GLN A 547 -0.47 -35.35 -20.59
C GLN A 547 0.23 -33.99 -20.66
N LEU A 548 0.08 -33.20 -19.59
CA LEU A 548 0.58 -31.84 -19.48
C LEU A 548 1.96 -31.81 -18.83
N GLU A 549 2.86 -31.02 -19.42
CA GLU A 549 4.05 -30.56 -18.72
C GLU A 549 3.64 -29.61 -17.59
N SER A 550 4.33 -29.72 -16.46
CA SER A 550 3.99 -28.96 -15.27
C SER A 550 5.15 -28.05 -14.84
N ILE A 551 4.80 -26.85 -14.42
CA ILE A 551 5.72 -25.88 -13.85
C ILE A 551 5.35 -25.66 -12.39
N VAL A 552 6.21 -26.08 -11.47
CA VAL A 552 6.08 -25.71 -10.06
C VAL A 552 6.57 -24.28 -9.89
N PHE A 553 5.66 -23.39 -9.53
CA PHE A 553 5.91 -21.96 -9.43
C PHE A 553 6.12 -21.51 -7.98
N TYR A 554 7.22 -20.80 -7.74
CA TYR A 554 7.58 -20.17 -6.47
C TYR A 554 7.57 -18.65 -6.65
N PRO A 555 6.65 -17.91 -5.99
CA PRO A 555 6.41 -16.50 -6.27
C PRO A 555 7.46 -15.56 -5.65
N GLY A 556 7.34 -14.27 -5.96
CA GLY A 556 8.09 -13.19 -5.32
C GLY A 556 7.66 -12.91 -3.87
N ALA A 557 8.35 -11.98 -3.22
CA ALA A 557 8.17 -11.67 -1.79
C ALA A 557 6.76 -11.17 -1.42
N ASN A 558 6.00 -10.61 -2.38
CA ASN A 558 4.62 -10.17 -2.16
C ASN A 558 3.75 -11.29 -1.58
N TYR A 559 3.93 -12.54 -2.01
CA TYR A 559 3.15 -13.67 -1.51
C TYR A 559 3.61 -14.24 -0.17
N TYR A 560 4.68 -13.70 0.42
CA TYR A 560 5.21 -14.07 1.74
C TYR A 560 5.01 -12.97 2.79
N MET A 561 4.69 -11.74 2.36
CA MET A 561 4.55 -10.59 3.23
C MET A 561 3.09 -10.12 3.28
N THR A 562 2.51 -9.86 2.12
CA THR A 562 1.16 -9.30 1.97
C THR A 562 0.44 -9.97 0.80
N PRO A 563 0.22 -11.31 0.84
CA PRO A 563 -0.49 -12.01 -0.23
C PRO A 563 -1.93 -11.51 -0.34
N PRO A 564 -2.50 -11.45 -1.55
CA PRO A 564 -3.95 -11.36 -1.70
C PRO A 564 -4.61 -12.64 -1.18
N ASP A 565 -5.94 -12.65 -1.08
CA ASP A 565 -6.67 -13.88 -0.87
C ASP A 565 -6.28 -14.92 -1.92
N ILE A 566 -6.10 -16.17 -1.49
CA ILE A 566 -5.59 -17.24 -2.36
C ILE A 566 -6.43 -17.43 -3.64
N ASP A 567 -7.73 -17.16 -3.55
CA ASP A 567 -8.65 -17.28 -4.68
C ASP A 567 -8.53 -16.12 -5.68
N GLU A 568 -7.94 -15.00 -5.27
CA GLU A 568 -7.62 -13.85 -6.14
C GLU A 568 -6.25 -14.00 -6.82
N ALA A 569 -5.39 -14.92 -6.35
CA ALA A 569 -4.08 -15.15 -6.95
C ALA A 569 -4.19 -15.46 -8.45
N SER A 570 -3.40 -14.74 -9.25
CA SER A 570 -3.44 -14.78 -10.71
C SER A 570 -2.04 -14.75 -11.30
N ILE A 571 -1.72 -15.72 -12.16
CA ILE A 571 -0.44 -15.75 -12.87
C ILE A 571 -0.26 -14.57 -13.85
N GLY A 572 -1.36 -13.89 -14.20
CA GLY A 572 -1.34 -12.69 -15.04
C GLY A 572 -0.67 -11.51 -14.35
N GLU A 573 -0.72 -11.43 -13.02
CA GLU A 573 -0.05 -10.39 -12.22
C GLU A 573 1.47 -10.42 -12.45
N PHE A 574 2.06 -11.60 -12.65
CA PHE A 574 3.46 -11.77 -12.96
C PHE A 574 3.77 -11.78 -14.46
N GLY A 575 2.75 -11.58 -15.31
CA GLY A 575 2.91 -11.75 -16.74
C GLY A 575 3.38 -13.16 -17.13
N LEU A 576 3.06 -14.18 -16.33
CA LEU A 576 3.44 -15.58 -16.58
C LEU A 576 2.36 -16.36 -17.36
N ASP A 577 1.31 -15.67 -17.82
CA ASP A 577 0.23 -16.20 -18.66
C ASP A 577 0.74 -16.89 -19.95
N PHE A 578 1.92 -16.51 -20.44
CA PHE A 578 2.54 -17.14 -21.61
C PHE A 578 2.87 -18.62 -21.38
N ILE A 579 3.10 -19.05 -20.14
CA ILE A 579 3.37 -20.46 -19.81
C ILE A 579 2.17 -21.31 -20.21
N ILE A 580 0.97 -20.89 -19.81
CA ILE A 580 -0.26 -21.58 -20.19
C ILE A 580 -0.51 -21.50 -21.69
N LYS A 581 -0.29 -20.33 -22.29
CA LYS A 581 -0.42 -20.14 -23.74
C LYS A 581 0.54 -21.04 -24.53
N SER A 582 1.65 -21.49 -23.92
CA SER A 582 2.57 -22.46 -24.51
C SER A 582 2.11 -23.93 -24.39
N GLY A 583 0.98 -24.19 -23.74
CA GLY A 583 0.44 -25.54 -23.53
C GLY A 583 0.87 -26.22 -22.23
N ARG A 584 1.49 -25.48 -21.30
CA ARG A 584 1.99 -26.01 -20.03
C ARG A 584 1.10 -25.62 -18.87
N ALA A 585 1.04 -26.45 -17.84
CA ALA A 585 0.34 -26.12 -16.60
C ALA A 585 1.26 -25.39 -15.62
N VAL A 586 0.70 -24.45 -14.86
CA VAL A 586 1.35 -23.86 -13.68
C VAL A 586 0.75 -24.50 -12.44
N VAL A 587 1.60 -25.07 -11.59
CA VAL A 587 1.28 -25.65 -10.29
C VAL A 587 1.90 -24.76 -9.22
N TRP A 588 1.09 -24.12 -8.41
CA TRP A 588 1.51 -23.11 -7.45
C TRP A 588 1.13 -23.55 -6.03
N PRO A 589 2.05 -24.20 -5.30
CA PRO A 589 1.82 -24.60 -3.92
C PRO A 589 1.92 -23.42 -2.96
N ALA A 590 0.97 -23.33 -2.01
CA ALA A 590 1.03 -22.45 -0.86
C ALA A 590 2.05 -23.01 0.17
N ILE A 591 3.34 -22.93 -0.13
CA ILE A 591 4.38 -23.43 0.77
C ILE A 591 4.36 -22.67 2.11
N LYS A 592 4.87 -23.28 3.18
CA LYS A 592 4.86 -22.70 4.53
C LYS A 592 5.43 -21.27 4.53
N GLY A 593 4.68 -20.33 5.12
CA GLY A 593 5.03 -18.91 5.16
C GLY A 593 4.57 -18.12 3.93
N SER A 594 3.75 -18.70 3.04
CA SER A 594 3.21 -18.00 1.86
C SER A 594 1.69 -18.15 1.76
N MET A 595 1.06 -17.25 0.98
CA MET A 595 -0.37 -17.29 0.68
C MET A 595 -1.23 -17.41 1.94
N ASN A 596 -2.17 -18.37 2.01
CA ASN A 596 -2.99 -18.63 3.18
C ASN A 596 -2.29 -19.38 4.32
N ARG A 597 -0.95 -19.55 4.25
CA ARG A 597 -0.12 -20.23 5.24
C ARG A 597 0.99 -19.32 5.80
N LEU A 598 0.72 -18.01 5.90
CA LEU A 598 1.61 -17.05 6.56
C LEU A 598 1.91 -17.45 8.00
N ASN A 599 3.08 -17.06 8.48
CA ASN A 599 3.47 -17.35 9.85
C ASN A 599 2.76 -16.39 10.83
N THR A 600 2.10 -16.94 11.84
CA THR A 600 1.46 -16.19 12.94
C THR A 600 2.34 -16.10 14.17
N ASP A 601 3.56 -16.65 14.13
CA ASP A 601 4.50 -16.58 15.24
C ASP A 601 4.87 -15.13 15.59
N PRO A 602 5.11 -14.82 16.87
CA PRO A 602 5.64 -13.51 17.26
C PRO A 602 7.01 -13.27 16.61
N PRO A 603 7.43 -12.00 16.45
CA PRO A 603 8.76 -11.66 15.95
C PRO A 603 9.86 -12.42 16.68
N PRO A 604 10.94 -12.81 15.99
CA PRO A 604 12.02 -13.58 16.60
C PRO A 604 12.70 -12.78 17.72
N SER A 605 13.00 -13.46 18.83
CA SER A 605 13.51 -12.80 20.05
C SER A 605 15.04 -12.74 20.12
N SER A 606 15.76 -13.50 19.27
CA SER A 606 17.23 -13.53 19.22
C SER A 606 17.75 -14.02 17.86
N LEU A 607 19.04 -13.82 17.58
CA LEU A 607 19.71 -14.36 16.38
C LEU A 607 19.65 -15.89 16.29
N ASP A 608 19.69 -16.57 17.44
CA ASP A 608 19.57 -18.03 17.51
C ASP A 608 18.16 -18.48 17.14
N ASP A 609 17.12 -17.75 17.58
CA ASP A 609 15.74 -18.03 17.20
C ASP A 609 15.53 -17.79 15.70
N ILE A 610 16.11 -16.72 15.12
CA ILE A 610 16.11 -16.50 13.67
C ILE A 610 16.71 -17.70 12.93
N SER A 611 17.89 -18.14 13.37
CA SER A 611 18.61 -19.25 12.73
C SER A 611 17.85 -20.58 12.84
N ARG A 612 17.19 -20.83 13.99
CA ARG A 612 16.35 -22.01 14.21
C ARG A 612 15.12 -21.99 13.29
N ARG A 613 14.35 -20.90 13.30
CA ARG A 613 13.17 -20.71 12.44
C ARG A 613 13.53 -20.82 10.97
N TRP A 614 14.72 -20.34 10.59
CA TRP A 614 15.22 -20.49 9.23
C TRP A 614 15.43 -21.96 8.83
N ARG A 615 16.13 -22.74 9.67
CA ARG A 615 16.36 -24.18 9.39
C ARG A 615 15.05 -24.95 9.34
N GLU A 616 14.09 -24.59 10.18
CA GLU A 616 12.72 -25.11 10.17
C GLU A 616 11.96 -24.76 8.87
N ALA A 617 12.09 -23.53 8.37
CA ALA A 617 11.52 -23.13 7.09
C ALA A 617 12.08 -23.95 5.92
N LEU A 618 13.40 -24.17 5.87
CA LEU A 618 14.02 -25.02 4.85
C LEU A 618 13.45 -26.45 4.86
N LEU A 619 13.23 -27.02 6.04
CA LEU A 619 12.62 -28.34 6.20
C LEU A 619 11.18 -28.36 5.68
N HIS A 620 10.36 -27.39 6.08
CA HIS A 620 8.96 -27.32 5.63
C HIS A 620 8.87 -27.12 4.11
N TRP A 621 9.69 -26.23 3.52
CA TRP A 621 9.72 -26.05 2.06
C TRP A 621 10.16 -27.31 1.33
N ARG A 622 11.08 -28.10 1.90
CA ARG A 622 11.46 -29.41 1.38
C ARG A 622 10.26 -30.36 1.36
N VAL A 623 9.52 -30.47 2.47
CA VAL A 623 8.34 -31.34 2.56
C VAL A 623 7.26 -30.86 1.61
N ASP A 624 6.86 -29.60 1.65
CA ASP A 624 5.82 -29.02 0.80
C ASP A 624 6.11 -29.24 -0.69
N THR A 625 7.37 -29.03 -1.10
CA THR A 625 7.80 -29.30 -2.48
C THR A 625 7.69 -30.78 -2.81
N PHE A 626 8.17 -31.67 -1.94
CA PHE A 626 8.06 -33.12 -2.14
C PHE A 626 6.60 -33.55 -2.33
N ARG A 627 5.68 -33.04 -1.50
CA ARG A 627 4.24 -33.34 -1.55
C ARG A 627 3.59 -32.81 -2.82
N THR A 628 4.02 -31.62 -3.27
CA THR A 628 3.56 -31.06 -4.55
C THR A 628 3.95 -31.96 -5.71
N LEU A 629 5.20 -32.45 -5.74
CA LEU A 629 5.69 -33.34 -6.78
C LEU A 629 5.01 -34.72 -6.73
N ASP A 630 4.81 -35.29 -5.54
CA ASP A 630 4.02 -36.52 -5.36
C ASP A 630 2.59 -36.33 -5.90
N TYR A 631 1.97 -35.18 -5.62
CA TYR A 631 0.63 -34.87 -6.11
C TYR A 631 0.60 -34.78 -7.63
N ILE A 632 1.57 -34.09 -8.26
CA ILE A 632 1.70 -34.02 -9.71
C ILE A 632 1.84 -35.43 -10.31
N GLN A 633 2.71 -36.28 -9.74
CA GLN A 633 2.93 -37.64 -10.24
C GLN A 633 1.73 -38.58 -10.02
N SER A 634 0.82 -38.24 -9.09
CA SER A 634 -0.41 -39.01 -8.84
C SER A 634 -1.53 -38.72 -9.85
N ARG A 635 -1.39 -37.65 -10.66
CA ARG A 635 -2.41 -37.14 -11.58
C ARG A 635 -2.19 -37.68 -13.00
N GLU A 636 -3.23 -38.27 -13.59
CA GLU A 636 -3.15 -38.82 -14.95
C GLU A 636 -3.01 -37.77 -16.06
N ASP A 637 -3.45 -36.54 -15.82
CA ASP A 637 -3.37 -35.44 -16.78
C ASP A 637 -2.01 -34.73 -16.80
N PHE A 638 -1.09 -35.05 -15.89
CA PHE A 638 0.30 -34.55 -15.91
C PHE A 638 1.28 -35.61 -16.39
N ASP A 639 2.33 -35.17 -17.09
CA ASP A 639 3.47 -36.02 -17.42
C ASP A 639 4.41 -36.05 -16.20
N PRO A 640 4.57 -37.21 -15.52
CA PRO A 640 5.36 -37.32 -14.29
C PRO A 640 6.86 -37.13 -14.53
N ASN A 641 7.31 -37.11 -15.80
CA ASN A 641 8.71 -36.94 -16.18
C ASN A 641 9.00 -35.54 -16.71
N LYS A 642 8.00 -34.67 -16.89
CA LYS A 642 8.20 -33.31 -17.44
C LYS A 642 7.74 -32.24 -16.45
N ILE A 643 8.46 -32.20 -15.34
CA ILE A 643 8.24 -31.24 -14.25
C ILE A 643 9.38 -30.22 -14.23
N PHE A 644 9.02 -28.95 -14.21
CA PHE A 644 9.96 -27.83 -14.24
C PHE A 644 9.81 -26.94 -13.01
N TYR A 645 10.89 -26.29 -12.63
CA TYR A 645 10.90 -25.31 -11.55
C TYR A 645 10.89 -23.89 -12.14
N ILE A 646 10.01 -23.02 -11.65
CA ILE A 646 10.15 -21.59 -11.88
C ILE A 646 10.10 -20.85 -10.56
N GLY A 647 11.17 -20.13 -10.24
CA GLY A 647 11.24 -19.24 -9.09
C GLY A 647 11.33 -17.80 -9.53
N MET A 648 10.71 -16.89 -8.77
CA MET A 648 10.83 -15.45 -8.96
C MET A 648 11.31 -14.78 -7.67
N SER A 649 12.37 -13.96 -7.73
CA SER A 649 12.86 -13.17 -6.60
C SER A 649 13.04 -14.03 -5.34
N HIS A 650 12.23 -13.84 -4.29
CA HIS A 650 12.18 -14.71 -3.12
C HIS A 650 12.16 -16.21 -3.49
N GLY A 651 11.26 -16.60 -4.39
CA GLY A 651 11.16 -17.95 -4.94
C GLY A 651 12.40 -18.40 -5.71
N ALA A 652 13.21 -17.49 -6.25
CA ALA A 652 14.45 -17.78 -6.97
C ALA A 652 15.73 -17.69 -6.10
N ILE A 653 15.59 -17.39 -4.80
CA ILE A 653 16.72 -17.22 -3.87
C ILE A 653 16.63 -18.20 -2.71
N LEU A 654 15.44 -18.36 -2.10
CA LEU A 654 15.29 -19.09 -0.85
C LEU A 654 14.80 -20.54 -1.06
N PRO A 655 13.67 -20.80 -1.75
CA PRO A 655 13.22 -22.17 -2.01
C PRO A 655 14.10 -22.92 -3.02
N THR A 656 15.09 -22.31 -3.65
CA THR A 656 16.07 -22.99 -4.52
C THR A 656 16.84 -24.09 -3.78
N HIS A 657 16.86 -24.03 -2.44
CA HIS A 657 17.30 -25.12 -1.58
C HIS A 657 16.66 -26.47 -1.92
N THR A 658 15.42 -26.50 -2.40
CA THR A 658 14.72 -27.75 -2.75
C THR A 658 15.34 -28.45 -3.97
N LEU A 659 15.98 -27.71 -4.88
CA LEU A 659 16.70 -28.24 -6.04
C LEU A 659 17.90 -29.12 -5.64
N LEU A 660 18.40 -29.02 -4.41
CA LEU A 660 19.46 -29.90 -3.90
C LEU A 660 19.00 -31.35 -3.74
N PHE A 661 17.70 -31.55 -3.53
CA PHE A 661 17.15 -32.80 -3.05
C PHE A 661 16.04 -33.36 -3.96
N GLU A 662 15.73 -32.68 -5.05
CA GLU A 662 14.69 -33.08 -6.01
C GLU A 662 15.28 -33.25 -7.41
N ASP A 663 15.49 -34.52 -7.78
CA ASP A 663 15.95 -34.94 -9.10
C ASP A 663 14.80 -35.01 -10.14
N ARG A 664 13.54 -34.90 -9.68
CA ARG A 664 12.35 -34.91 -10.52
C ARG A 664 12.21 -33.67 -11.41
N TYR A 665 12.90 -32.57 -11.09
CA TYR A 665 12.92 -31.39 -11.93
C TYR A 665 13.82 -31.57 -13.15
N LYS A 666 13.27 -31.42 -14.35
CA LYS A 666 14.03 -31.51 -15.61
C LYS A 666 14.88 -30.28 -15.89
N ALA A 667 14.37 -29.11 -15.54
CA ALA A 667 15.11 -27.86 -15.59
C ALA A 667 14.46 -26.83 -14.66
N ALA A 668 15.21 -25.78 -14.33
CA ALA A 668 14.72 -24.63 -13.58
C ALA A 668 14.92 -23.32 -14.37
N VAL A 669 14.00 -22.37 -14.16
CA VAL A 669 14.16 -20.98 -14.57
C VAL A 669 14.04 -20.08 -13.34
N LEU A 670 15.04 -19.24 -13.13
CA LEU A 670 15.15 -18.33 -12.00
C LEU A 670 15.05 -16.90 -12.52
N TYR A 671 13.92 -16.25 -12.27
CA TYR A 671 13.77 -14.81 -12.53
C TYR A 671 14.29 -14.03 -11.34
N VAL A 672 15.21 -13.11 -11.61
CA VAL A 672 15.86 -12.23 -10.63
C VAL A 672 16.31 -13.02 -9.39
N GLY A 673 17.01 -14.12 -9.66
CA GLY A 673 17.48 -15.09 -8.66
C GLY A 673 18.96 -14.98 -8.38
N GLY A 674 19.41 -15.65 -7.32
CA GLY A 674 20.80 -15.63 -6.87
C GLY A 674 20.96 -16.35 -5.54
N ILE A 675 22.10 -16.16 -4.89
CA ILE A 675 22.40 -16.77 -3.60
C ILE A 675 22.51 -15.73 -2.49
N SER A 676 21.80 -15.97 -1.38
CA SER A 676 22.01 -15.20 -0.16
C SER A 676 23.14 -15.79 0.66
N THR A 677 24.18 -14.99 0.92
CA THR A 677 25.35 -15.39 1.72
C THR A 677 25.24 -15.03 3.19
N THR A 678 24.15 -14.37 3.60
CA THR A 678 23.90 -13.91 4.97
C THR A 678 23.06 -14.88 5.78
N ILE A 679 22.70 -16.03 5.20
CA ILE A 679 21.77 -16.99 5.78
C ILE A 679 22.43 -18.37 5.85
N PRO A 680 22.20 -19.17 6.92
CA PRO A 680 22.76 -20.52 7.01
C PRO A 680 22.27 -21.44 5.88
N PRO A 681 23.12 -22.36 5.40
CA PRO A 681 24.49 -22.62 5.86
C PRO A 681 25.56 -21.74 5.17
N MET A 682 25.19 -20.86 4.24
CA MET A 682 26.15 -19.98 3.55
C MET A 682 26.81 -18.99 4.51
N SER A 683 26.05 -18.43 5.47
CA SER A 683 26.60 -17.59 6.54
C SER A 683 27.65 -18.30 7.39
N ASP A 684 27.55 -19.63 7.49
CA ASP A 684 28.46 -20.48 8.27
C ASP A 684 29.74 -20.80 7.48
N GLY A 685 29.88 -20.27 6.26
CA GLY A 685 31.03 -20.50 5.37
C GLY A 685 30.94 -21.80 4.59
N LEU A 686 29.79 -22.49 4.59
CA LEU A 686 29.60 -23.78 3.92
C LEU A 686 28.76 -23.62 2.65
N ASN A 687 29.40 -23.82 1.49
CA ASN A 687 28.77 -23.75 0.19
C ASN A 687 28.28 -25.13 -0.28
N HIS A 688 26.96 -25.29 -0.34
CA HIS A 688 26.29 -26.50 -0.78
C HIS A 688 25.68 -26.39 -2.19
N VAL A 689 25.70 -25.19 -2.78
CA VAL A 689 25.14 -24.92 -4.13
C VAL A 689 25.89 -25.67 -5.23
N THR A 690 27.14 -26.03 -4.98
CA THR A 690 27.95 -26.92 -5.83
C THR A 690 27.34 -28.29 -6.08
N ARG A 691 26.27 -28.66 -5.35
CA ARG A 691 25.55 -29.93 -5.51
C ARG A 691 24.26 -29.80 -6.29
N ILE A 692 23.84 -28.59 -6.65
CA ILE A 692 22.72 -28.39 -7.56
C ILE A 692 23.22 -28.70 -8.97
N ASN A 693 22.71 -29.79 -9.55
CA ASN A 693 23.07 -30.27 -10.89
C ASN A 693 21.92 -30.11 -11.90
N THR A 694 20.73 -29.72 -11.45
CA THR A 694 19.59 -29.42 -12.31
C THR A 694 20.01 -28.40 -13.39
N PRO A 695 19.56 -28.53 -14.64
CA PRO A 695 19.76 -27.48 -15.64
C PRO A 695 19.08 -26.17 -15.24
N ILE A 696 19.78 -25.04 -15.30
CA ILE A 696 19.26 -23.74 -14.81
C ILE A 696 19.45 -22.60 -15.81
N LEU A 697 18.35 -21.91 -16.12
CA LEU A 697 18.36 -20.59 -16.73
C LEU A 697 18.15 -19.51 -15.66
N MET A 698 19.00 -18.50 -15.63
CA MET A 698 18.87 -17.31 -14.79
C MET A 698 18.67 -16.08 -15.66
N LEU A 699 17.65 -15.29 -15.33
CA LEU A 699 17.27 -14.06 -16.02
C LEU A 699 17.21 -12.93 -14.99
N ASN A 700 18.14 -11.97 -15.07
CA ASN A 700 18.32 -10.93 -14.05
C ASN A 700 18.36 -9.53 -14.65
N GLY A 701 18.03 -8.51 -13.86
CA GLY A 701 18.28 -7.11 -14.21
C GLY A 701 19.70 -6.71 -13.85
N GLU A 702 20.38 -5.96 -14.71
CA GLU A 702 21.71 -5.42 -14.45
C GLU A 702 21.70 -4.34 -13.37
N GLN A 703 20.57 -3.63 -13.24
CA GLN A 703 20.35 -2.57 -12.26
C GLN A 703 19.59 -3.09 -11.02
N ASP A 704 19.45 -4.41 -10.87
CA ASP A 704 18.77 -5.03 -9.75
C ASP A 704 19.59 -4.90 -8.46
N TYR A 705 19.11 -4.07 -7.53
CA TYR A 705 19.75 -3.92 -6.23
C TYR A 705 19.30 -4.98 -5.20
N LEU A 706 18.08 -5.51 -5.35
CA LEU A 706 17.58 -6.53 -4.42
C LEU A 706 18.33 -7.83 -4.61
N VAL A 707 18.67 -8.14 -5.86
CA VAL A 707 19.52 -9.26 -6.25
C VAL A 707 20.66 -8.75 -7.13
N PRO A 708 21.70 -8.14 -6.50
CA PRO A 708 22.85 -7.61 -7.23
C PRO A 708 23.51 -8.65 -8.11
N LYS A 709 24.14 -8.17 -9.18
CA LYS A 709 24.92 -8.97 -10.15
C LYS A 709 25.83 -10.00 -9.47
N ILE A 710 26.52 -9.60 -8.40
CA ILE A 710 27.40 -10.50 -7.63
C ILE A 710 26.67 -11.69 -6.97
N MET A 711 25.41 -11.55 -6.56
CA MET A 711 24.60 -12.65 -6.02
C MET A 711 24.19 -13.62 -7.12
N ALA A 712 23.80 -13.12 -8.30
CA ALA A 712 23.42 -13.95 -9.44
C ALA A 712 24.64 -14.69 -10.02
N GLU A 713 25.73 -13.97 -10.29
CA GLU A 713 27.00 -14.54 -10.77
C GLU A 713 27.60 -15.51 -9.74
N GLY A 714 27.56 -15.15 -8.46
CA GLY A 714 28.05 -16.01 -7.38
C GLY A 714 27.31 -17.35 -7.31
N PHE A 715 25.99 -17.35 -7.48
CA PHE A 715 25.20 -18.57 -7.59
C PHE A 715 25.55 -19.35 -8.85
N TYR A 716 25.49 -18.72 -10.02
CA TYR A 716 25.77 -19.33 -11.33
C TYR A 716 27.16 -20.01 -11.38
N ASN A 717 28.18 -19.33 -10.87
CA ASN A 717 29.55 -19.82 -10.82
C ASN A 717 29.72 -20.96 -9.80
N SER A 718 28.89 -20.99 -8.75
CA SER A 718 28.93 -22.05 -7.74
C SER A 718 28.15 -23.30 -8.12
N LEU A 719 27.26 -23.27 -9.14
CA LEU A 719 26.45 -24.42 -9.53
C LEU A 719 27.29 -25.61 -10.01
N GLY A 720 26.92 -26.81 -9.54
CA GLY A 720 27.45 -28.09 -10.02
C GLY A 720 26.94 -28.48 -11.42
N THR A 721 25.88 -27.83 -11.89
CA THR A 721 25.33 -27.96 -13.24
C THR A 721 26.39 -27.81 -14.34
N ALA A 722 26.34 -28.69 -15.34
CA ALA A 722 27.24 -28.68 -16.48
C ALA A 722 27.17 -27.34 -17.25
N PRO A 723 28.29 -26.82 -17.82
CA PRO A 723 28.31 -25.54 -18.52
C PRO A 723 27.27 -25.39 -19.65
N GLU A 724 27.00 -26.46 -20.40
CA GLU A 724 25.99 -26.52 -21.46
C GLU A 724 24.54 -26.48 -20.94
N ASP A 725 24.36 -26.75 -19.65
CA ASP A 725 23.08 -26.86 -18.96
C ASP A 725 22.86 -25.74 -17.94
N LYS A 726 23.67 -24.68 -17.99
CA LYS A 726 23.38 -23.43 -17.28
C LYS A 726 23.54 -22.21 -18.17
N LYS A 727 22.68 -21.21 -17.98
CA LYS A 727 22.73 -19.92 -18.69
C LYS A 727 22.34 -18.78 -17.76
N LEU A 728 23.08 -17.67 -17.83
CA LEU A 728 22.79 -16.42 -17.11
C LEU A 728 22.67 -15.28 -18.12
N VAL A 729 21.57 -14.53 -18.05
CA VAL A 729 21.30 -13.37 -18.92
C VAL A 729 21.00 -12.16 -18.04
N PHE A 730 21.68 -11.05 -18.31
CA PHE A 730 21.36 -9.75 -17.74
C PHE A 730 20.65 -8.87 -18.75
N TYR A 731 19.63 -8.17 -18.28
CA TYR A 731 18.89 -7.17 -19.04
C TYR A 731 19.16 -5.77 -18.49
N ASP A 732 19.07 -4.76 -19.34
CA ASP A 732 19.06 -3.35 -18.91
C ASP A 732 17.72 -3.01 -18.25
N SER A 733 17.57 -3.48 -17.01
CA SER A 733 16.37 -3.35 -16.19
C SER A 733 16.72 -3.44 -14.70
N GLY A 734 15.80 -2.97 -13.85
CA GLY A 734 15.85 -3.20 -12.41
C GLY A 734 15.40 -4.61 -12.01
N HIS A 735 14.89 -4.75 -10.78
CA HIS A 735 14.48 -6.04 -10.22
C HIS A 735 13.30 -6.69 -10.96
N TRP A 736 12.23 -5.96 -11.24
CA TRP A 736 11.07 -6.50 -11.95
C TRP A 736 10.21 -5.35 -12.47
N PRO A 737 9.55 -5.45 -13.65
CA PRO A 737 9.60 -6.54 -14.61
C PRO A 737 10.86 -6.56 -15.49
N LEU A 738 11.23 -7.76 -15.95
CA LEU A 738 12.24 -7.92 -17.00
C LEU A 738 11.63 -7.67 -18.40
N PRO A 739 12.44 -7.39 -19.45
CA PRO A 739 11.95 -7.24 -20.82
C PRO A 739 11.13 -8.45 -21.28
N ARG A 740 9.81 -8.27 -21.38
CA ARG A 740 8.83 -9.36 -21.49
C ARG A 740 9.10 -10.32 -22.64
N ASN A 741 9.33 -9.80 -23.85
CA ASN A 741 9.47 -10.64 -25.04
C ASN A 741 10.77 -11.46 -25.01
N GLN A 742 11.86 -10.88 -24.53
CA GLN A 742 13.14 -11.55 -24.36
C GLN A 742 13.04 -12.63 -23.29
N MET A 743 12.43 -12.30 -22.14
CA MET A 743 12.14 -13.24 -21.07
C MET A 743 11.31 -14.43 -21.56
N ILE A 744 10.20 -14.19 -22.28
CA ILE A 744 9.36 -15.27 -22.84
C ILE A 744 10.17 -16.16 -23.78
N LYS A 745 10.92 -15.56 -24.71
CA LYS A 745 11.73 -16.30 -25.68
C LYS A 745 12.75 -17.20 -24.98
N GLU A 746 13.49 -16.67 -24.02
CA GLU A 746 14.52 -17.41 -23.30
C GLU A 746 13.92 -18.54 -22.46
N THR A 747 12.84 -18.26 -21.71
CA THR A 747 12.14 -19.25 -20.90
C THR A 747 11.61 -20.39 -21.75
N LEU A 748 10.85 -20.12 -22.83
CA LEU A 748 10.26 -21.18 -23.64
C LEU A 748 11.34 -22.00 -24.35
N THR A 749 12.37 -21.36 -24.90
CA THR A 749 13.50 -22.05 -25.54
C THR A 749 14.19 -23.01 -24.54
N TRP A 750 14.36 -22.58 -23.30
CA TRP A 750 14.97 -23.41 -22.25
C TRP A 750 14.10 -24.60 -21.87
N LEU A 751 12.80 -24.38 -21.64
CA LEU A 751 11.85 -25.45 -21.30
C LEU A 751 11.73 -26.47 -22.44
N ASP A 752 11.66 -26.01 -23.69
CA ASP A 752 11.55 -26.87 -24.87
C ASP A 752 12.79 -27.77 -25.05
N LYS A 753 13.99 -27.26 -24.73
CA LYS A 753 15.26 -28.03 -24.76
C LYS A 753 15.20 -29.26 -23.85
N TYR A 754 14.58 -29.16 -22.68
CA TYR A 754 14.49 -30.25 -21.69
C TYR A 754 13.12 -30.95 -21.65
N SER A 755 12.19 -30.55 -22.50
CA SER A 755 10.94 -31.26 -22.76
C SER A 755 11.14 -32.41 -23.76
N SER A 756 12.10 -32.27 -24.68
CA SER A 756 12.34 -33.19 -25.79
C SER A 756 13.33 -34.34 -25.47
N ASN A 757 13.98 -34.28 -24.29
CA ASN A 757 14.95 -35.24 -23.76
C ASN A 757 14.41 -35.88 -22.48
#